data_AF-A0AAV1ZDZ5-F1
#
_entry.id   AF-A0AAV1ZDZ5-F1
#
_cell.length_a   1.000
_cell.length_b   1.000
_cell.length_c   1.000
_cell.angle_alpha   90.00
_cell.angle_beta   90.00
_cell.angle_gamma   90.00
#
_symmetry.space_group_name_H-M   'P 1'
#
loop_
_entity.id
_entity.type
_entity.pdbx_description
1 polymer ?
#
loop_
_entity_poly.entity_id
_entity_poly.type
_entity_poly.pdbx_seq_one_letter_code
_entity_poly.pdbx_strand_id
1 'polypeptide(L)'
;MKDFSKTNFRRLGIGPIAMLGCICLFLLNCSGPFTFSRFLPIAGLLLLALSVAACSVFCTMFGYYISASIFVFNAISIQVVPIIALSLGMCHIFLIINEYELCLKLEFIPEEHLTGEVLRRAGVNILLTTICQTCAFCIAGTIPMPALRTAAFQLALLMAFNFITIILIFPALVGYAAKSQFKCEENSCRKQKRLYRTTGKSNSNSSALVPLRQAVTHALPPDGSHVVTVLAPTGNQRDDTWPHIGTPNTSFDNLSVLNSPNKDSILKDDTMSITKDCQNGSLLNAFLKHFLIPVLQRTPVKVMVMTLCIVFIFLGIWGIYRVKDGLDLTDFVPKSTNEYEFLSQRSKYFGLFNMYAVTKGNFKYPTNQRLLYDYHEAFTRIEKIKNENEESPEFWLTMFRDWLLGLQKAFDEQWNKGCITQEGWCSNATDDAIMAYKLLVQTGRIDNPVDKSLVKTMRLVDRNGIINTKPFYNYLSAWVSNDPLAYSASRAYFAPEPRQWIHDPQDVDLKMPKSQPLVYAQMPFFLDDMSTTEEITATIREVRAVCEKFEARGLPNFPSGLIFTYWEQFINLRTDLFVSIFYVCIVILTVLSLLLLNPWAAVVEVAVLLLITVELFGFMGIVGIRLNAVSSVILICAVGMGVSFTIQLLMGFLTSIGCREHRMAMALEYMFRPVLHTGLPFLAGVIGLLFSEFDFISWYFFTVLCAFIIIGMFNSLIVFPVLLSIIGPPGEVIPYDNPERISTPTPEPSPIRLRVKHARPFTRRIYPRVPSEISLSTITEESTSRHSPEIVVQPELVVETTTVTNTTTGASTVNTTTSTPEVSLIYNKLPF
;
A
#
# COMPACT_ATOMS: atom_id res chain seq x y z
N MET A 1 -7.20 18.23 -20.60
CA MET A 1 -6.20 17.14 -20.65
C MET A 1 -4.75 17.60 -20.50
N LYS A 2 -4.14 18.37 -21.41
CA LYS A 2 -2.72 18.80 -21.23
C LYS A 2 -2.49 19.55 -19.91
N ASP A 3 -3.45 20.36 -19.48
CA ASP A 3 -3.37 21.05 -18.19
C ASP A 3 -3.67 20.14 -16.99
N PHE A 4 -4.40 19.03 -17.18
CA PHE A 4 -4.57 17.98 -16.16
C PHE A 4 -3.24 17.28 -15.82
N SER A 5 -2.31 17.21 -16.78
CA SER A 5 -0.94 16.75 -16.56
C SER A 5 0.03 17.83 -16.06
N LYS A 6 -0.34 19.12 -16.02
CA LYS A 6 0.53 20.17 -15.48
C LYS A 6 0.41 20.20 -13.95
N THR A 7 1.49 19.84 -13.26
CA THR A 7 1.49 19.76 -11.80
C THR A 7 1.88 21.10 -11.17
N ASN A 8 0.96 21.70 -10.42
CA ASN A 8 1.23 22.88 -9.62
C ASN A 8 2.01 22.50 -8.35
N PHE A 9 3.35 22.55 -8.40
CA PHE A 9 4.25 22.13 -7.31
C PHE A 9 3.93 22.79 -5.96
N ARG A 10 3.44 24.05 -5.96
CA ARG A 10 3.02 24.75 -4.73
C ARG A 10 1.86 24.05 -4.01
N ARG A 11 0.92 23.47 -4.77
CA ARG A 11 -0.22 22.72 -4.21
C ARG A 11 0.19 21.32 -3.79
N LEU A 12 1.06 20.66 -4.57
CA LEU A 12 1.59 19.34 -4.24
C LEU A 12 2.31 19.30 -2.88
N GLY A 13 3.02 20.38 -2.53
CA GLY A 13 3.69 20.50 -1.23
C GLY A 13 2.75 20.60 -0.01
N ILE A 14 1.46 20.91 -0.19
CA ILE A 14 0.54 21.15 0.93
C ILE A 14 0.35 19.90 1.79
N GLY A 15 0.19 18.71 1.19
CA GLY A 15 0.02 17.45 1.92
C GLY A 15 1.21 17.12 2.84
N PRO A 16 2.46 17.05 2.32
CA PRO A 16 3.65 16.86 3.14
C PRO A 16 3.85 17.94 4.22
N ILE A 17 3.52 19.20 3.93
CA ILE A 17 3.60 20.31 4.92
C ILE A 17 2.55 20.15 6.02
N ALA A 18 1.31 19.77 5.69
CA ALA A 18 0.25 19.51 6.65
C ALA A 18 0.59 18.30 7.55
N MET A 19 1.17 17.25 6.97
CA MET A 19 1.67 16.09 7.72
C MET A 19 2.83 16.49 8.66
N LEU A 20 3.80 17.29 8.20
CA LEU A 20 4.85 17.85 9.05
C LEU A 20 4.27 18.70 10.18
N GLY A 21 3.25 19.52 9.92
CA GLY A 21 2.54 20.30 10.92
C GLY A 21 1.89 19.42 12.01
N CYS A 22 1.22 18.33 11.61
CA CYS A 22 0.64 17.35 12.52
C CYS A 22 1.72 16.69 13.41
N ILE A 23 2.86 16.30 12.82
CA ILE A 23 4.01 15.74 13.54
C ILE A 23 4.56 16.77 14.54
N CYS A 24 4.75 18.02 14.15
CA CYS A 24 5.20 19.09 15.04
C CYS A 24 4.25 19.33 16.22
N LEU A 25 2.93 19.23 16.02
CA LEU A 25 1.95 19.33 17.12
C LEU A 25 2.11 18.20 18.15
N PHE A 26 2.39 16.97 17.71
CA PHE A 26 2.70 15.87 18.63
C PHE A 26 4.00 16.11 19.43
N LEU A 27 5.03 16.67 18.77
CA LEU A 27 6.29 17.01 19.44
C LEU A 27 6.15 18.16 20.46
N LEU A 28 5.30 19.15 20.18
CA LEU A 28 5.03 20.27 21.08
C LEU A 28 4.27 19.85 22.35
N ASN A 29 3.44 18.81 22.27
CA ASN A 29 2.68 18.31 23.42
C ASN A 29 3.57 17.62 24.48
N CYS A 30 4.75 17.12 24.07
CA CYS A 30 5.70 16.46 24.97
C CYS A 30 6.59 17.48 25.69
N SER A 31 6.25 17.88 26.91
CA SER A 31 7.13 18.73 27.74
C SER A 31 8.45 18.01 28.12
N GLY A 32 9.57 18.74 28.16
CA GLY A 32 10.90 18.22 28.49
C GLY A 32 12.04 18.79 27.63
N PRO A 33 13.29 18.32 27.80
CA PRO A 33 14.48 18.93 27.18
C PRO A 33 14.62 18.67 25.69
N PHE A 34 15.06 19.67 24.92
CA PHE A 34 15.36 19.58 23.49
C PHE A 34 16.55 18.64 23.18
N THR A 35 16.28 17.33 23.06
CA THR A 35 17.23 16.30 22.60
C THR A 35 16.96 15.93 21.14
N PHE A 36 17.97 15.40 20.43
CA PHE A 36 17.82 14.94 19.04
C PHE A 36 16.77 13.84 18.90
N SER A 37 16.61 13.01 19.94
CA SER A 37 15.53 12.02 20.12
C SER A 37 14.12 12.58 19.78
N ARG A 38 13.84 13.85 20.12
CA ARG A 38 12.56 14.51 19.78
C ARG A 38 12.37 14.80 18.29
N PHE A 39 13.44 14.98 17.52
CA PHE A 39 13.36 15.29 16.10
C PHE A 39 13.31 14.03 15.22
N LEU A 40 13.32 12.85 15.84
CA LEU A 40 13.33 11.56 15.17
C LEU A 40 12.12 11.32 14.22
N PRO A 41 10.87 11.75 14.52
CA PRO A 41 9.78 11.70 13.53
C PRO A 41 10.01 12.59 12.29
N ILE A 42 10.64 13.76 12.47
CA ILE A 42 10.92 14.71 11.38
C ILE A 42 12.07 14.18 10.52
N ALA A 43 13.12 13.63 11.14
CA ALA A 43 14.19 12.94 10.43
C ALA A 43 13.67 11.72 9.65
N GLY A 44 12.71 10.97 10.24
CA GLY A 44 12.00 9.88 9.57
C GLY A 44 11.20 10.34 8.34
N LEU A 45 10.45 11.44 8.45
CA LEU A 45 9.72 12.01 7.32
C LEU A 45 10.69 12.45 6.20
N LEU A 46 11.79 13.11 6.53
CA LEU A 46 12.79 13.51 5.54
C LEU A 46 13.40 12.28 4.83
N LEU A 47 13.71 11.22 5.59
CA LEU A 47 14.22 9.95 5.05
C LEU A 47 13.23 9.31 4.09
N LEU A 48 11.93 9.30 4.41
CA LEU A 48 10.87 8.79 3.52
C LEU A 48 10.69 9.66 2.27
N ALA A 49 10.79 10.99 2.39
CA ALA A 49 10.73 11.88 1.24
C ALA A 49 11.89 11.64 0.26
N LEU A 50 13.10 11.41 0.78
CA LEU A 50 14.25 11.00 -0.01
C LEU A 50 14.07 9.60 -0.63
N SER A 51 13.51 8.65 0.13
CA SER A 51 13.19 7.30 -0.34
C SER A 51 12.19 7.32 -1.51
N VAL A 52 11.12 8.11 -1.37
CA VAL A 52 10.09 8.28 -2.40
C VAL A 52 10.65 8.95 -3.66
N ALA A 53 11.52 9.96 -3.51
CA ALA A 53 12.20 10.60 -4.62
C ALA A 53 13.15 9.63 -5.35
N ALA A 54 13.98 8.88 -4.61
CA ALA A 54 14.92 7.91 -5.17
C ALA A 54 14.21 6.77 -5.93
N CYS A 55 13.15 6.20 -5.34
CA CYS A 55 12.34 5.20 -6.02
C CYS A 55 11.61 5.76 -7.24
N SER A 56 11.17 7.02 -7.22
CA SER A 56 10.54 7.67 -8.39
C SER A 56 11.53 7.84 -9.55
N VAL A 57 12.79 8.17 -9.26
CA VAL A 57 13.88 8.21 -10.26
C VAL A 57 14.23 6.80 -10.76
N PHE A 58 14.21 5.79 -9.89
CA PHE A 58 14.40 4.40 -10.30
C PHE A 58 13.28 3.94 -11.26
N CYS A 59 12.01 4.28 -10.97
CA CYS A 59 10.87 4.02 -11.85
C CYS A 59 11.03 4.63 -13.25
N THR A 60 11.48 5.89 -13.35
CA THR A 60 11.66 6.54 -14.67
C THR A 60 12.80 5.90 -15.47
N MET A 61 13.92 5.58 -14.82
CA MET A 61 15.04 4.87 -15.45
C MET A 61 14.62 3.48 -15.94
N PHE A 62 14.02 2.66 -15.09
CA PHE A 62 13.60 1.30 -15.44
C PHE A 62 12.51 1.29 -16.52
N GLY A 63 11.56 2.23 -16.46
CA GLY A 63 10.54 2.43 -17.49
C GLY A 63 11.13 2.80 -18.86
N TYR A 64 12.17 3.64 -18.89
CA TYR A 64 12.87 4.00 -20.14
C TYR A 64 13.61 2.80 -20.74
N TYR A 65 14.31 2.01 -19.93
CA TYR A 65 15.14 0.90 -20.44
C TYR A 65 14.37 -0.31 -20.96
N ILE A 66 13.18 -0.61 -20.42
CA ILE A 66 12.43 -1.85 -20.74
C ILE A 66 11.25 -1.60 -21.69
N SER A 67 10.95 -0.34 -22.04
CA SER A 67 9.75 0.04 -22.82
C SER A 67 8.44 -0.46 -22.18
N ALA A 68 8.47 -0.76 -20.87
CA ALA A 68 7.30 -1.22 -20.14
C ALA A 68 6.31 -0.06 -19.97
N SER A 69 5.15 -0.14 -20.62
CA SER A 69 4.01 0.77 -20.42
C SER A 69 3.41 0.72 -19.00
N ILE A 70 4.11 0.11 -18.04
CA ILE A 70 3.79 -0.06 -16.62
C ILE A 70 4.33 1.11 -15.78
N PHE A 71 5.36 1.84 -16.22
CA PHE A 71 6.01 2.90 -15.44
C PHE A 71 5.78 4.33 -15.95
N VAL A 72 4.78 4.53 -16.82
CA VAL A 72 4.39 5.88 -17.29
C VAL A 72 3.79 6.68 -16.14
N PHE A 73 4.34 7.87 -15.89
CA PHE A 73 3.87 8.80 -14.86
C PHE A 73 2.60 9.51 -15.31
N ASN A 74 1.55 9.38 -14.50
CA ASN A 74 0.26 10.04 -14.69
C ASN A 74 0.01 11.10 -13.61
N ALA A 75 -1.02 11.92 -13.75
CA ALA A 75 -1.37 12.92 -12.73
C ALA A 75 -1.62 12.28 -11.34
N ILE A 76 -2.22 11.08 -11.30
CA ILE A 76 -2.43 10.29 -10.08
C ILE A 76 -1.09 9.85 -9.46
N SER A 77 -0.14 9.38 -10.30
CA SER A 77 1.22 9.00 -9.89
C SER A 77 2.00 10.13 -9.23
N ILE A 78 1.76 11.38 -9.63
CA ILE A 78 2.48 12.53 -9.09
C ILE A 78 1.76 13.16 -7.90
N GLN A 79 0.42 13.22 -7.91
CA GLN A 79 -0.35 13.89 -6.87
C GLN A 79 -0.73 12.99 -5.68
N VAL A 80 -1.10 11.73 -5.92
CA VAL A 80 -1.72 10.86 -4.92
C VAL A 80 -0.72 9.85 -4.35
N VAL A 81 0.01 9.14 -5.22
CA VAL A 81 0.92 8.05 -4.82
C VAL A 81 1.98 8.51 -3.79
N PRO A 82 2.65 9.67 -3.91
CA PRO A 82 3.63 10.10 -2.92
C PRO A 82 3.01 10.39 -1.55
N ILE A 83 1.79 10.96 -1.50
CA ILE A 83 1.11 11.29 -0.24
C ILE A 83 0.72 10.01 0.51
N ILE A 84 0.13 9.04 -0.18
CA ILE A 84 -0.19 7.73 0.40
C ILE A 84 1.10 7.06 0.89
N ALA A 85 2.14 7.03 0.06
CA ALA A 85 3.36 6.32 0.39
C ALA A 85 4.14 6.91 1.58
N LEU A 86 4.21 8.25 1.65
CA LEU A 86 4.76 8.94 2.83
C LEU A 86 3.96 8.62 4.09
N SER A 87 2.62 8.64 3.99
CA SER A 87 1.74 8.39 5.12
C SER A 87 1.89 6.96 5.67
N LEU A 88 1.83 5.94 4.79
CA LEU A 88 2.01 4.54 5.18
C LEU A 88 3.43 4.28 5.74
N GLY A 89 4.47 4.87 5.13
CA GLY A 89 5.84 4.79 5.66
C GLY A 89 5.99 5.40 7.05
N MET A 90 5.33 6.54 7.32
CA MET A 90 5.36 7.21 8.62
C MET A 90 4.77 6.35 9.74
N CYS A 91 3.81 5.47 9.43
CA CYS A 91 3.19 4.58 10.41
C CYS A 91 4.23 3.63 11.04
N HIS A 92 5.10 3.03 10.23
CA HIS A 92 6.19 2.17 10.71
C HIS A 92 7.23 2.95 11.53
N ILE A 93 7.53 4.18 11.12
CA ILE A 93 8.45 5.07 11.84
C ILE A 93 7.89 5.38 13.23
N PHE A 94 6.62 5.74 13.35
CA PHE A 94 5.97 5.97 14.65
C PHE A 94 5.91 4.72 15.53
N LEU A 95 5.73 3.53 14.94
CA LEU A 95 5.81 2.27 15.67
C LEU A 95 7.22 2.04 16.27
N ILE A 96 8.30 2.23 15.49
CA ILE A 96 9.67 2.12 16.00
C ILE A 96 9.94 3.14 17.11
N ILE A 97 9.44 4.38 16.97
CA ILE A 97 9.62 5.42 17.98
C ILE A 97 8.88 5.08 19.29
N ASN A 98 7.67 4.52 19.22
CA ASN A 98 6.93 4.06 20.39
C ASN A 98 7.66 2.92 21.13
N GLU A 99 8.17 1.93 20.39
CA GLU A 99 9.02 0.86 20.94
C GLU A 99 10.30 1.40 21.59
N TYR A 100 10.95 2.37 20.94
CA TYR A 100 12.13 3.04 21.47
C TYR A 100 11.85 3.82 22.76
N GLU A 101 10.78 4.61 22.80
CA GLU A 101 10.33 5.30 24.02
C GLU A 101 9.92 4.34 25.14
N LEU A 102 9.56 3.10 24.83
CA LEU A 102 9.23 2.08 25.81
C LEU A 102 10.50 1.40 26.34
N CYS A 103 11.42 1.02 25.47
CA CYS A 103 12.71 0.45 25.86
C CYS A 103 13.57 1.42 26.66
N LEU A 104 13.52 2.74 26.39
CA LEU A 104 14.18 3.75 27.24
C LEU A 104 13.64 3.82 28.68
N LYS A 105 12.41 3.35 28.93
CA LYS A 105 11.82 3.31 30.29
C LYS A 105 12.16 2.01 31.03
N LEU A 106 12.75 1.03 30.35
CA LEU A 106 13.18 -0.24 30.95
C LEU A 106 14.65 -0.12 31.37
N GLU A 107 14.87 0.09 32.67
CA GLU A 107 16.14 0.45 33.32
C GLU A 107 17.28 -0.60 33.16
N PHE A 108 17.05 -1.70 32.44
CA PHE A 108 17.91 -2.88 32.32
C PHE A 108 18.63 -3.04 30.97
N ILE A 109 18.37 -2.19 29.96
CA ILE A 109 18.90 -2.38 28.60
C ILE A 109 20.13 -1.48 28.35
N PRO A 110 21.34 -2.01 28.11
CA PRO A 110 22.51 -1.20 27.78
C PRO A 110 22.41 -0.58 26.38
N GLU A 111 23.03 0.61 26.18
CA GLU A 111 23.00 1.39 24.94
C GLU A 111 23.31 0.55 23.69
N GLU A 112 24.31 -0.34 23.77
CA GLU A 112 24.80 -1.17 22.67
C GLU A 112 23.77 -2.18 22.13
N HIS A 113 22.79 -2.59 22.94
CA HIS A 113 21.76 -3.56 22.55
C HIS A 113 20.37 -2.93 22.32
N LEU A 114 20.20 -1.65 22.66
CA LEU A 114 18.90 -0.96 22.61
C LEU A 114 18.26 -0.95 21.22
N THR A 115 19.03 -0.65 20.17
CA THR A 115 18.53 -0.64 18.78
C THR A 115 18.12 -2.02 18.29
N GLY A 116 18.87 -3.07 18.68
CA GLY A 116 18.55 -4.45 18.35
C GLY A 116 17.25 -4.90 19.00
N GLU A 117 17.04 -4.57 20.28
CA GLU A 117 15.81 -4.92 21.02
C GLU A 117 14.58 -4.17 20.48
N VAL A 118 14.71 -2.88 20.14
CA VAL A 118 13.64 -2.11 19.48
C VAL A 118 13.27 -2.72 18.14
N LEU A 119 14.25 -3.10 17.32
CA LEU A 119 14.00 -3.73 16.02
C LEU A 119 13.40 -5.15 16.18
N ARG A 120 13.78 -5.89 17.23
CA ARG A 120 13.20 -7.21 17.55
C ARG A 120 11.69 -7.12 17.84
N ARG A 121 11.25 -6.05 18.51
CA ARG A 121 9.82 -5.81 18.84
C ARG A 121 9.03 -5.23 17.68
N ALA A 122 9.55 -4.18 17.03
CA ALA A 122 8.86 -3.49 15.94
C ALA A 122 8.88 -4.28 14.60
N GLY A 123 9.99 -4.95 14.30
CA GLY A 123 10.35 -5.41 12.96
C GLY A 123 9.38 -6.42 12.35
N VAL A 124 8.85 -7.35 13.15
CA VAL A 124 7.89 -8.37 12.69
C VAL A 124 6.58 -7.73 12.22
N ASN A 125 6.05 -6.78 13.00
CA ASN A 125 4.83 -6.04 12.67
C ASN A 125 5.00 -5.20 11.39
N ILE A 126 6.17 -4.54 11.25
CA ILE A 126 6.52 -3.78 10.04
C ILE A 126 6.57 -4.70 8.81
N LEU A 127 7.33 -5.80 8.89
CA LEU A 127 7.46 -6.79 7.81
C LEU A 127 6.09 -7.35 7.38
N LEU A 128 5.26 -7.72 8.36
CA LEU A 128 3.94 -8.29 8.12
C LEU A 128 3.03 -7.29 7.38
N THR A 129 3.02 -6.04 7.82
CA THR A 129 2.23 -4.97 7.22
C THR A 129 2.72 -4.64 5.80
N THR A 130 4.03 -4.52 5.58
CA THR A 130 4.58 -4.12 4.27
C THR A 130 4.44 -5.22 3.22
N ILE A 131 4.56 -6.50 3.59
CA ILE A 131 4.27 -7.61 2.67
C ILE A 131 2.79 -7.59 2.26
N CYS A 132 1.86 -7.51 3.24
CA CYS A 132 0.43 -7.46 2.94
C CYS A 132 0.05 -6.28 2.04
N GLN A 133 0.58 -5.08 2.30
CA GLN A 133 0.40 -3.90 1.46
C GLN A 133 0.96 -4.09 0.05
N THR A 134 2.20 -4.58 -0.07
CA THR A 134 2.86 -4.77 -1.37
C THR A 134 2.08 -5.77 -2.22
N CYS A 135 1.64 -6.88 -1.62
CA CYS A 135 0.76 -7.85 -2.29
C CYS A 135 -0.59 -7.24 -2.72
N ALA A 136 -1.26 -6.49 -1.84
CA ALA A 136 -2.54 -5.85 -2.15
C ALA A 136 -2.41 -4.83 -3.31
N PHE A 137 -1.36 -4.00 -3.31
CA PHE A 137 -1.11 -3.02 -4.38
C PHE A 137 -0.69 -3.69 -5.71
N CYS A 138 0.05 -4.79 -5.67
CA CYS A 138 0.30 -5.61 -6.87
C CYS A 138 -1.01 -6.19 -7.46
N ILE A 139 -1.95 -6.65 -6.63
CA ILE A 139 -3.25 -7.15 -7.10
C ILE A 139 -4.12 -6.01 -7.63
N ALA A 140 -4.12 -4.83 -7.00
CA ALA A 140 -4.76 -3.64 -7.56
C ALA A 140 -4.20 -3.25 -8.95
N GLY A 141 -2.94 -3.57 -9.23
CA GLY A 141 -2.30 -3.43 -10.54
C GLY A 141 -2.82 -4.38 -11.63
N THR A 142 -3.65 -5.38 -11.30
CA THR A 142 -4.25 -6.29 -12.30
C THR A 142 -5.42 -5.65 -13.07
N ILE A 143 -5.99 -4.55 -12.55
CA ILE A 143 -7.10 -3.85 -13.19
C ILE A 143 -6.70 -3.33 -14.59
N PRO A 144 -7.54 -3.53 -15.64
CA PRO A 144 -7.17 -3.29 -17.03
C PRO A 144 -6.94 -1.82 -17.40
N MET A 145 -7.22 -0.86 -16.51
CA MET A 145 -6.97 0.56 -16.74
C MET A 145 -5.48 0.92 -16.65
N PRO A 146 -4.81 1.30 -17.77
CA PRO A 146 -3.37 1.51 -17.77
C PRO A 146 -2.92 2.58 -16.78
N ALA A 147 -3.66 3.68 -16.67
CA ALA A 147 -3.28 4.82 -15.84
C ALA A 147 -3.32 4.53 -14.32
N LEU A 148 -4.18 3.60 -13.91
CA LEU A 148 -4.29 3.15 -12.52
C LEU A 148 -3.33 2.01 -12.22
N ARG A 149 -3.17 1.10 -13.18
CA ARG A 149 -2.17 0.04 -13.13
C ARG A 149 -0.76 0.58 -12.86
N THR A 150 -0.35 1.65 -13.55
CA THR A 150 0.98 2.24 -13.30
C THR A 150 1.08 2.82 -11.88
N ALA A 151 0.04 3.52 -11.40
CA ALA A 151 0.01 4.08 -10.05
C ALA A 151 0.03 2.99 -8.95
N ALA A 152 -0.67 1.88 -9.15
CA ALA A 152 -0.70 0.75 -8.20
C ALA A 152 0.66 0.03 -8.12
N PHE A 153 1.28 -0.29 -9.26
CA PHE A 153 2.63 -0.88 -9.28
C PHE A 153 3.71 0.07 -8.75
N GLN A 154 3.60 1.37 -9.04
CA GLN A 154 4.46 2.39 -8.44
C GLN A 154 4.32 2.39 -6.93
N LEU A 155 3.09 2.39 -6.38
CA LEU A 155 2.85 2.35 -4.93
C LEU A 155 3.39 1.06 -4.28
N ALA A 156 3.22 -0.11 -4.92
CA ALA A 156 3.77 -1.38 -4.45
C ALA A 156 5.31 -1.33 -4.34
N LEU A 157 6.00 -0.86 -5.39
CA LEU A 157 7.47 -0.72 -5.38
C LEU A 157 7.93 0.31 -4.34
N LEU A 158 7.18 1.39 -4.17
CA LEU A 158 7.44 2.45 -3.20
C LEU A 158 7.33 1.93 -1.76
N MET A 159 6.40 1.01 -1.48
CA MET A 159 6.31 0.34 -0.16
C MET A 159 7.48 -0.60 0.09
N ALA A 160 7.90 -1.40 -0.90
CA ALA A 160 9.08 -2.25 -0.77
C ALA A 160 10.36 -1.42 -0.54
N PHE A 161 10.52 -0.29 -1.25
CA PHE A 161 11.68 0.58 -1.09
C PHE A 161 11.67 1.36 0.24
N ASN A 162 10.49 1.83 0.68
CA ASN A 162 10.29 2.39 2.01
C ASN A 162 10.62 1.37 3.09
N PHE A 163 10.16 0.12 2.98
CA PHE A 163 10.47 -0.95 3.94
C PHE A 163 11.98 -1.17 4.11
N ILE A 164 12.72 -1.30 3.00
CA ILE A 164 14.18 -1.45 3.02
C ILE A 164 14.83 -0.23 3.70
N THR A 165 14.37 0.98 3.37
CA THR A 165 14.88 2.23 3.95
C THR A 165 14.63 2.30 5.46
N ILE A 166 13.43 1.92 5.90
CA ILE A 166 13.01 1.95 7.30
C ILE A 166 13.77 0.89 8.11
N ILE A 167 13.93 -0.34 7.62
CA ILE A 167 14.63 -1.40 8.38
C ILE A 167 16.15 -1.18 8.44
N LEU A 168 16.78 -0.62 7.39
CA LEU A 168 18.23 -0.47 7.34
C LEU A 168 18.73 0.89 7.88
N ILE A 169 18.12 1.99 7.46
CA ILE A 169 18.66 3.34 7.72
C ILE A 169 18.08 3.95 9.00
N PHE A 170 16.79 3.70 9.28
CA PHE A 170 16.14 4.35 10.42
C PHE A 170 16.65 3.86 11.80
N PRO A 171 16.91 2.56 12.06
CA PRO A 171 17.58 2.11 13.29
C PRO A 171 18.95 2.73 13.54
N ALA A 172 19.70 3.12 12.50
CA ALA A 172 20.95 3.85 12.68
C ALA A 172 20.71 5.29 13.20
N LEU A 173 19.63 5.95 12.76
CA LEU A 173 19.18 7.23 13.32
C LEU A 173 18.70 7.07 14.78
N VAL A 174 18.00 5.99 15.11
CA VAL A 174 17.58 5.65 16.48
C VAL A 174 18.80 5.44 17.38
N GLY A 175 19.82 4.70 16.93
CA GLY A 175 21.05 4.48 17.68
C GLY A 175 21.85 5.76 17.91
N TYR A 176 21.94 6.62 16.90
CA TYR A 176 22.52 7.96 17.05
C TYR A 176 21.72 8.82 18.04
N ALA A 177 20.39 8.76 18.00
CA ALA A 177 19.52 9.46 18.94
C ALA A 177 19.72 8.98 20.39
N ALA A 178 19.78 7.67 20.62
CA ALA A 178 20.08 7.07 21.92
C ALA A 178 21.41 7.60 22.48
N LYS A 179 22.48 7.50 21.69
CA LYS A 179 23.81 8.00 22.06
C LYS A 179 23.83 9.49 22.39
N SER A 180 23.05 10.29 21.66
CA SER A 180 22.90 11.73 21.95
C SER A 180 22.20 11.99 23.28
N GLN A 181 21.21 11.16 23.64
CA GLN A 181 20.41 11.29 24.86
C GLN A 181 21.22 10.88 26.09
N PHE A 182 21.86 9.70 26.08
CA PHE A 182 22.74 9.26 27.18
C PHE A 182 23.88 10.27 27.43
N LYS A 183 24.48 10.82 26.37
CA LYS A 183 25.50 11.88 26.49
C LYS A 183 24.95 13.20 27.04
N CYS A 184 23.67 13.54 26.78
CA CYS A 184 23.01 14.68 27.40
C CYS A 184 22.77 14.47 28.90
N GLU A 185 22.32 13.27 29.29
CA GLU A 185 22.11 12.90 30.70
C GLU A 185 23.43 12.88 31.49
N GLU A 186 24.51 12.31 30.94
CA GLU A 186 25.85 12.34 31.53
C GLU A 186 26.30 13.79 31.78
N ASN A 187 26.16 14.66 30.77
CA ASN A 187 26.53 16.07 30.88
C ASN A 187 25.65 16.86 31.87
N SER A 188 24.37 16.52 31.99
CA SER A 188 23.46 17.14 32.96
C SER A 188 23.86 16.74 34.40
N CYS A 189 24.06 15.44 34.64
CA CYS A 189 24.59 14.93 35.91
C CYS A 189 25.96 15.52 36.25
N ARG A 190 26.82 15.75 35.26
CA ARG A 190 28.15 16.37 35.44
C ARG A 190 28.07 17.87 35.74
N LYS A 191 27.08 18.60 35.18
CA LYS A 191 26.74 19.97 35.58
C LYS A 191 26.21 20.02 37.01
N GLN A 192 25.30 19.12 37.39
CA GLN A 192 24.73 19.07 38.75
C GLN A 192 25.80 18.73 39.81
N LYS A 193 26.68 17.75 39.53
CA LYS A 193 27.88 17.46 40.34
C LYS A 193 28.88 18.63 40.41
N ARG A 194 28.96 19.49 39.39
CA ARG A 194 29.73 20.76 39.46
C ARG A 194 29.04 21.81 40.33
N LEU A 195 27.73 21.98 40.20
CA LEU A 195 26.95 22.97 40.98
C LEU A 195 27.04 22.70 42.48
N TYR A 196 26.89 21.43 42.89
CA TYR A 196 27.11 20.98 44.28
C TYR A 196 28.56 21.20 44.77
N ARG A 197 29.56 21.15 43.87
CA ARG A 197 30.95 21.45 44.21
C ARG A 197 31.25 22.94 44.37
N THR A 198 30.46 23.81 43.72
CA THR A 198 30.58 25.27 43.87
C THR A 198 29.81 25.80 45.08
N THR A 199 28.65 25.23 45.44
CA THR A 199 27.92 25.60 46.67
C THR A 199 28.58 25.06 47.94
N GLY A 200 29.32 23.93 47.85
CA GLY A 200 30.16 23.43 48.94
C GLY A 200 31.48 24.18 49.17
N LYS A 201 31.67 25.38 48.57
CA LYS A 201 32.85 26.23 48.74
C LYS A 201 32.48 27.68 49.09
N SER A 202 31.78 27.84 50.21
CA SER A 202 31.81 29.07 50.99
C SER A 202 32.00 28.70 52.47
N ASN A 203 32.86 29.43 53.18
CA ASN A 203 33.28 29.25 54.57
C ASN A 203 34.21 28.07 54.92
N SER A 204 35.51 28.25 54.64
CA SER A 204 36.57 28.07 55.66
C SER A 204 37.89 28.69 55.16
N ASN A 205 38.52 29.56 55.95
CA ASN A 205 39.68 30.34 55.55
C ASN A 205 41.01 29.55 55.53
N SER A 206 41.89 29.94 54.61
CA SER A 206 43.36 29.91 54.67
C SER A 206 44.10 28.90 55.57
N SER A 207 44.92 28.02 54.97
CA SER A 207 46.40 28.10 55.09
C SER A 207 47.15 26.99 54.32
N ALA A 208 48.43 27.24 54.05
CA ALA A 208 49.50 26.31 53.65
C ALA A 208 49.32 25.47 52.35
N LEU A 209 49.84 26.01 51.25
CA LEU A 209 50.26 25.25 50.07
C LEU A 209 51.53 24.42 50.40
N VAL A 210 51.49 23.10 50.22
CA VAL A 210 52.70 22.24 50.23
C VAL A 210 52.79 21.51 48.88
N PRO A 211 53.89 21.66 48.12
CA PRO A 211 54.02 21.03 46.81
C PRO A 211 54.42 19.56 46.98
N LEU A 212 53.54 18.63 46.60
CA LEU A 212 53.88 17.21 46.58
C LEU A 212 54.82 16.93 45.41
N ARG A 213 56.13 16.85 45.69
CA ARG A 213 57.12 16.35 44.73
C ARG A 213 56.82 14.87 44.44
N GLN A 214 56.61 14.52 43.17
CA GLN A 214 56.63 13.13 42.74
C GLN A 214 58.06 12.61 42.79
N ALA A 215 58.37 11.76 43.77
CA ALA A 215 59.60 10.98 43.77
C ALA A 215 59.36 9.70 42.96
N VAL A 216 59.93 9.64 41.75
CA VAL A 216 59.94 8.43 40.94
C VAL A 216 61.15 7.58 41.33
N THR A 217 60.91 6.44 41.97
CA THR A 217 61.93 5.40 42.17
C THR A 217 61.64 4.24 41.23
N HIS A 218 62.42 4.13 40.16
CA HIS A 218 62.39 2.98 39.26
C HIS A 218 62.99 1.75 39.94
N ALA A 219 62.24 0.65 39.95
CA ALA A 219 62.77 -0.70 40.11
C ALA A 219 62.00 -1.60 39.13
N LEU A 220 62.71 -2.28 38.22
CA LEU A 220 62.13 -3.28 37.33
C LEU A 220 62.17 -4.65 38.01
N PRO A 221 61.03 -5.36 38.08
CA PRO A 221 60.99 -6.81 38.11
C PRO A 221 60.54 -7.37 36.74
N PRO A 222 60.91 -8.63 36.40
CA PRO A 222 60.20 -9.37 35.35
C PRO A 222 58.77 -9.69 35.79
N ASP A 223 57.92 -10.05 34.83
CA ASP A 223 56.51 -10.45 34.98
C ASP A 223 55.53 -9.32 35.40
N GLY A 224 55.02 -8.62 34.38
CA GLY A 224 54.25 -7.39 34.52
C GLY A 224 52.81 -7.56 35.02
N SER A 225 52.61 -7.42 36.34
CA SER A 225 51.30 -7.13 36.94
C SER A 225 51.40 -5.89 37.85
N HIS A 226 50.61 -4.86 37.53
CA HIS A 226 50.61 -3.60 38.31
C HIS A 226 49.56 -3.66 39.43
N VAL A 227 50.03 -3.73 40.69
CA VAL A 227 49.20 -3.53 41.89
C VAL A 227 49.61 -2.22 42.57
N VAL A 228 48.65 -1.32 42.76
CA VAL A 228 48.87 -0.03 43.44
C VAL A 228 48.19 -0.06 44.80
N THR A 229 48.97 -0.26 45.86
CA THR A 229 48.52 -0.11 47.26
C THR A 229 49.00 1.20 47.84
N VAL A 230 48.08 2.07 48.24
CA VAL A 230 48.38 3.34 48.93
C VAL A 230 48.02 3.21 50.41
N LEU A 231 48.99 3.46 51.29
CA LEU A 231 48.81 3.51 52.75
C LEU A 231 48.42 4.93 53.19
N ALA A 232 47.53 5.04 54.18
CA ALA A 232 47.16 6.32 54.80
C ALA A 232 48.01 6.60 56.06
N PRO A 233 48.37 7.87 56.34
CA PRO A 233 49.21 8.24 57.49
C PRO A 233 48.43 8.36 58.80
N THR A 234 49.12 8.20 59.92
CA THR A 234 48.60 8.28 61.30
C THR A 234 48.56 9.71 61.84
N GLY A 235 47.51 10.04 62.62
CA GLY A 235 47.36 11.33 63.31
C GLY A 235 47.74 11.28 64.79
N ASN A 236 48.16 12.41 65.36
CA ASN A 236 48.67 12.54 66.75
C ASN A 236 47.77 13.44 67.63
N GLN A 237 48.05 13.46 68.94
CA GLN A 237 47.15 13.81 70.06
C GLN A 237 47.15 15.29 70.58
N ARG A 238 46.09 15.61 71.39
CA ARG A 238 46.00 16.59 72.53
C ARG A 238 45.87 18.10 72.25
N ASP A 239 45.33 18.97 73.13
CA ASP A 239 44.84 18.88 74.54
C ASP A 239 43.67 19.89 74.86
N ASP A 240 43.07 19.82 76.06
CA ASP A 240 41.82 20.49 76.53
C ASP A 240 41.91 21.95 77.09
N THR A 241 40.78 22.68 77.19
CA THR A 241 40.36 23.48 78.39
C THR A 241 38.94 24.13 78.29
N TRP A 242 38.28 24.35 79.45
CA TRP A 242 36.94 24.97 79.72
C TRP A 242 37.11 26.09 80.80
N PRO A 243 36.22 27.12 81.03
CA PRO A 243 34.85 26.92 81.59
C PRO A 243 33.74 28.04 81.47
N HIS A 244 32.45 27.66 81.71
CA HIS A 244 31.33 28.36 82.43
C HIS A 244 30.82 29.80 82.00
N ILE A 245 29.57 30.28 82.22
CA ILE A 245 28.28 29.83 82.86
C ILE A 245 27.09 30.68 82.29
N GLY A 246 25.82 30.20 82.28
CA GLY A 246 24.61 31.05 82.11
C GLY A 246 23.33 30.38 81.53
N THR A 247 22.20 30.43 82.24
CA THR A 247 20.92 29.67 82.03
C THR A 247 19.69 30.59 81.79
N PRO A 248 18.43 30.11 81.61
CA PRO A 248 17.89 28.99 80.79
C PRO A 248 16.62 29.38 79.95
N ASN A 249 16.23 28.57 78.95
CA ASN A 249 14.85 28.04 78.73
C ASN A 249 14.67 27.33 77.36
N THR A 250 13.59 26.53 77.26
CA THR A 250 13.07 25.78 76.08
C THR A 250 13.93 24.64 75.50
N SER A 251 13.83 23.49 76.16
CA SER A 251 13.72 22.11 75.63
C SER A 251 14.35 21.70 74.28
N PHE A 252 15.49 21.01 74.41
CA PHE A 252 15.84 19.70 73.81
C PHE A 252 15.88 19.50 72.27
N ASP A 253 17.14 19.46 71.81
CA ASP A 253 17.76 18.44 70.95
C ASP A 253 17.50 18.45 69.43
N ASN A 254 18.28 19.32 68.78
CA ASN A 254 18.75 19.14 67.41
C ASN A 254 20.24 18.71 67.40
N LEU A 255 20.58 17.80 66.48
CA LEU A 255 21.93 17.36 66.07
C LEU A 255 22.85 16.65 67.10
N SER A 256 22.93 15.32 66.93
CA SER A 256 24.25 14.67 66.76
C SER A 256 24.20 13.59 65.67
N VAL A 257 23.94 14.02 64.43
CA VAL A 257 24.27 13.21 63.25
C VAL A 257 25.78 13.19 63.09
N LEU A 258 26.41 12.10 63.53
CA LEU A 258 27.83 11.84 63.25
C LEU A 258 28.11 10.34 63.11
N ASN A 259 27.54 9.75 62.06
CA ASN A 259 28.13 8.63 61.32
C ASN A 259 27.53 8.55 59.90
N SER A 260 28.33 9.00 58.93
CA SER A 260 28.21 8.70 57.49
C SER A 260 28.62 7.22 57.26
N PRO A 261 28.25 6.51 56.16
CA PRO A 261 27.76 7.07 54.90
C PRO A 261 26.56 6.38 54.24
N ASN A 262 25.82 7.18 53.46
CA ASN A 262 25.24 6.78 52.17
C ASN A 262 24.90 8.06 51.39
N LYS A 263 25.87 8.60 50.63
CA LYS A 263 25.65 9.76 49.74
C LYS A 263 25.17 9.37 48.33
N ASP A 264 25.16 8.08 48.02
CA ASP A 264 24.73 7.56 46.71
C ASP A 264 23.23 7.21 46.65
N SER A 265 22.55 7.06 47.79
CA SER A 265 21.09 6.82 47.81
C SER A 265 20.28 8.10 47.59
N ILE A 266 20.67 9.22 48.21
CA ILE A 266 19.93 10.49 48.12
C ILE A 266 20.00 11.09 46.70
N LEU A 267 21.09 10.84 45.96
CA LEU A 267 21.19 11.30 44.57
C LEU A 267 20.24 10.55 43.63
N LYS A 268 19.85 9.30 43.95
CA LYS A 268 18.91 8.51 43.14
C LYS A 268 17.48 8.99 43.28
N ASP A 269 17.03 9.27 44.51
CA ASP A 269 15.65 9.74 44.76
C ASP A 269 15.38 11.11 44.11
N ASP A 270 16.33 12.06 44.18
CA ASP A 270 16.18 13.35 43.52
C ASP A 270 16.22 13.26 41.98
N THR A 271 17.05 12.39 41.39
CA THR A 271 16.99 12.15 39.93
C THR A 271 15.70 11.45 39.49
N MET A 272 15.11 10.62 40.34
CA MET A 272 13.81 9.96 40.10
C MET A 272 12.61 10.92 40.32
N SER A 273 12.83 12.09 40.91
CA SER A 273 11.84 13.17 40.96
C SER A 273 11.79 13.99 39.66
N ILE A 274 12.94 14.22 39.01
CA ILE A 274 13.05 15.06 37.81
C ILE A 274 12.59 14.31 36.53
N THR A 275 12.59 12.98 36.52
CA THR A 275 12.05 12.18 35.41
C THR A 275 10.52 12.01 35.44
N LYS A 276 9.82 12.43 36.50
CA LYS A 276 8.35 12.43 36.56
C LYS A 276 7.70 13.44 35.60
N ASP A 277 8.41 14.49 35.18
CA ASP A 277 7.84 15.56 34.34
C ASP A 277 7.69 15.21 32.84
N CYS A 278 8.02 13.97 32.44
CA CYS A 278 7.56 13.41 31.15
C CYS A 278 6.07 12.97 31.18
N GLN A 279 5.27 13.44 32.15
CA GLN A 279 3.85 13.11 32.27
C GLN A 279 2.91 13.92 31.36
N ASN A 280 3.39 14.83 30.51
CA ASN A 280 2.53 15.62 29.61
C ASN A 280 2.02 14.87 28.36
N GLY A 281 1.96 13.54 28.42
CA GLY A 281 0.96 12.73 27.71
C GLY A 281 -0.29 12.41 28.55
N SER A 282 -0.45 13.08 29.71
CA SER A 282 -1.42 12.78 30.77
C SER A 282 -2.83 12.62 30.26
N LEU A 283 -3.39 13.62 29.56
CA LEU A 283 -4.82 13.66 29.23
C LEU A 283 -5.25 12.49 28.33
N LEU A 284 -4.45 12.14 27.33
CA LEU A 284 -4.76 11.07 26.37
C LEU A 284 -4.57 9.68 27.00
N ASN A 285 -3.53 9.47 27.80
CA ASN A 285 -3.35 8.22 28.55
C ASN A 285 -4.35 8.07 29.71
N ALA A 286 -4.74 9.17 30.36
CA ALA A 286 -5.76 9.19 31.41
C ALA A 286 -7.15 8.90 30.82
N PHE A 287 -7.50 9.49 29.68
CA PHE A 287 -8.71 9.14 28.94
C PHE A 287 -8.72 7.66 28.55
N LEU A 288 -7.60 7.13 28.04
CA LEU A 288 -7.46 5.71 27.70
C LEU A 288 -7.68 4.79 28.92
N LYS A 289 -6.96 5.03 30.02
CA LYS A 289 -6.97 4.18 31.23
C LYS A 289 -8.22 4.33 32.10
N HIS A 290 -8.77 5.55 32.23
CA HIS A 290 -9.90 5.82 33.14
C HIS A 290 -11.26 5.83 32.43
N PHE A 291 -11.30 6.07 31.12
CA PHE A 291 -12.54 6.08 30.34
C PHE A 291 -12.59 4.93 29.33
N LEU A 292 -11.74 4.92 28.30
CA LEU A 292 -11.93 4.01 27.15
C LEU A 292 -11.83 2.53 27.53
N ILE A 293 -10.77 2.10 28.22
CA ILE A 293 -10.56 0.69 28.59
C ILE A 293 -11.66 0.19 29.56
N PRO A 294 -11.97 0.87 30.69
CA PRO A 294 -13.03 0.42 31.59
C PRO A 294 -14.43 0.44 30.95
N VAL A 295 -14.66 1.30 29.96
CA VAL A 295 -15.92 1.33 29.18
C VAL A 295 -16.00 0.12 28.24
N LEU A 296 -14.95 -0.18 27.46
CA LEU A 296 -14.91 -1.33 26.54
C LEU A 296 -14.97 -2.69 27.25
N GLN A 297 -14.49 -2.78 28.50
CA GLN A 297 -14.59 -4.01 29.29
C GLN A 297 -16.04 -4.34 29.72
N ARG A 298 -16.94 -3.36 29.83
CA ARG A 298 -18.32 -3.62 30.27
C ARG A 298 -19.12 -4.39 29.23
N THR A 299 -19.70 -5.52 29.63
CA THR A 299 -20.58 -6.36 28.80
C THR A 299 -21.71 -5.60 28.06
N PRO A 300 -22.48 -4.65 28.65
CA PRO A 300 -23.47 -3.89 27.89
C PRO A 300 -22.86 -3.02 26.78
N VAL A 301 -21.64 -2.51 26.97
CA VAL A 301 -20.93 -1.71 25.95
C VAL A 301 -20.46 -2.61 24.82
N LYS A 302 -19.96 -3.82 25.12
CA LYS A 302 -19.63 -4.81 24.09
C LYS A 302 -20.84 -5.17 23.23
N VAL A 303 -22.00 -5.41 23.85
CA VAL A 303 -23.26 -5.66 23.13
C VAL A 303 -23.63 -4.45 22.27
N MET A 304 -23.55 -3.22 22.81
CA MET A 304 -23.82 -1.99 22.07
C MET A 304 -22.89 -1.82 20.85
N VAL A 305 -21.58 -2.07 20.99
CA VAL A 305 -20.60 -2.00 19.89
C VAL A 305 -20.87 -3.07 18.84
N MET A 306 -21.19 -4.30 19.24
CA MET A 306 -21.55 -5.37 18.29
C MET A 306 -22.86 -5.07 17.55
N THR A 307 -23.89 -4.53 18.22
CA THR A 307 -25.12 -4.10 17.54
C THR A 307 -24.90 -2.93 16.59
N LEU A 308 -24.04 -1.97 16.95
CA LEU A 308 -23.67 -0.84 16.11
C LEU A 308 -22.86 -1.28 14.88
N CYS A 309 -21.95 -2.24 15.03
CA CYS A 309 -21.26 -2.90 13.92
C CYS A 309 -22.25 -3.58 12.96
N ILE A 310 -23.22 -4.34 13.47
CA ILE A 310 -24.28 -4.94 12.64
C ILE A 310 -25.10 -3.87 11.89
N VAL A 311 -25.43 -2.76 12.56
CA VAL A 311 -26.12 -1.62 11.91
C VAL A 311 -25.27 -0.98 10.80
N PHE A 312 -23.96 -0.82 11.00
CA PHE A 312 -23.05 -0.32 9.96
C PHE A 312 -22.86 -1.32 8.81
N ILE A 313 -22.87 -2.64 9.05
CA ILE A 313 -22.92 -3.64 7.97
C ILE A 313 -24.19 -3.48 7.14
N PHE A 314 -25.37 -3.35 7.77
CA PHE A 314 -26.63 -3.15 7.05
C PHE A 314 -26.68 -1.82 6.28
N LEU A 315 -26.21 -0.73 6.88
CA LEU A 315 -26.07 0.57 6.18
C LEU A 315 -25.04 0.50 5.05
N GLY A 316 -23.97 -0.29 5.23
CA GLY A 316 -22.96 -0.59 4.22
C GLY A 316 -23.58 -1.27 3.00
N ILE A 317 -24.25 -2.40 3.20
CA ILE A 317 -24.95 -3.15 2.15
C ILE A 317 -26.04 -2.30 1.46
N TRP A 318 -26.80 -1.52 2.22
CA TRP A 318 -27.81 -0.60 1.67
C TRP A 318 -27.18 0.51 0.82
N GLY A 319 -26.05 1.05 1.26
CA GLY A 319 -25.25 2.00 0.49
C GLY A 319 -24.72 1.39 -0.81
N ILE A 320 -24.16 0.18 -0.77
CA ILE A 320 -23.66 -0.56 -1.94
C ILE A 320 -24.76 -0.73 -3.00
N TYR A 321 -26.00 -1.04 -2.60
CA TYR A 321 -27.14 -1.15 -3.51
C TYR A 321 -27.49 0.17 -4.22
N ARG A 322 -27.18 1.32 -3.60
CA ARG A 322 -27.39 2.66 -4.19
C ARG A 322 -26.23 3.17 -5.04
N VAL A 323 -25.09 2.49 -5.07
CA VAL A 323 -23.97 2.90 -5.91
C VAL A 323 -24.35 2.74 -7.39
N LYS A 324 -24.24 3.85 -8.14
CA LYS A 324 -24.37 3.87 -9.60
C LYS A 324 -23.01 3.81 -10.28
N ASP A 325 -22.94 3.18 -11.44
CA ASP A 325 -21.70 3.11 -12.21
C ASP A 325 -21.57 4.35 -13.10
N GLY A 326 -20.33 4.84 -13.30
CA GLY A 326 -20.04 5.89 -14.25
C GLY A 326 -18.95 6.88 -13.83
N LEU A 327 -18.51 7.66 -14.81
CA LEU A 327 -17.62 8.79 -14.65
C LEU A 327 -17.83 9.75 -15.81
N ASP A 328 -18.40 10.93 -15.56
CA ASP A 328 -18.66 11.89 -16.63
C ASP A 328 -17.38 12.64 -17.01
N LEU A 329 -17.29 13.06 -18.27
CA LEU A 329 -16.19 13.91 -18.72
C LEU A 329 -16.19 15.27 -18.01
N THR A 330 -17.35 15.74 -17.53
CA THR A 330 -17.48 16.94 -16.70
C THR A 330 -16.73 16.86 -15.39
N ASP A 331 -16.55 15.66 -14.81
CA ASP A 331 -15.89 15.50 -13.50
C ASP A 331 -14.39 15.80 -13.58
N PHE A 332 -13.79 15.68 -14.77
CA PHE A 332 -12.38 16.01 -15.04
C PHE A 332 -12.12 17.50 -15.32
N VAL A 333 -13.15 18.29 -15.52
CA VAL A 333 -13.05 19.71 -15.89
C VAL A 333 -13.46 20.57 -14.70
N PRO A 334 -12.66 21.58 -14.28
CA PRO A 334 -13.03 22.43 -13.14
C PRO A 334 -14.35 23.17 -13.40
N LYS A 335 -15.26 23.17 -12.42
CA LYS A 335 -16.61 23.75 -12.57
C LYS A 335 -16.68 25.22 -12.99
N SER A 336 -15.59 25.97 -12.81
CA SER A 336 -15.52 27.40 -13.11
C SER A 336 -15.11 27.74 -14.55
N THR A 337 -15.04 26.76 -15.46
CA THR A 337 -14.59 27.00 -16.85
C THR A 337 -15.69 26.79 -17.88
N ASN A 338 -15.57 27.49 -19.02
CA ASN A 338 -16.53 27.43 -20.12
C ASN A 338 -16.64 26.00 -20.71
N GLU A 339 -15.58 25.21 -20.63
CA GLU A 339 -15.58 23.81 -21.07
C GLU A 339 -16.46 22.93 -20.18
N TYR A 340 -16.55 23.20 -18.86
CA TYR A 340 -17.45 22.50 -17.97
C TYR A 340 -18.91 22.79 -18.35
N GLU A 341 -19.25 24.07 -18.57
CA GLU A 341 -20.59 24.47 -19.00
C GLU A 341 -20.95 23.83 -20.35
N PHE A 342 -20.08 23.94 -21.36
CA PHE A 342 -20.27 23.31 -22.67
C PHE A 342 -20.51 21.79 -22.56
N LEU A 343 -19.69 21.08 -21.78
CA LEU A 343 -19.84 19.64 -21.60
C LEU A 343 -21.13 19.28 -20.85
N SER A 344 -21.53 20.09 -19.86
CA SER A 344 -22.79 19.91 -19.13
C SER A 344 -24.01 20.08 -20.05
N GLN A 345 -24.06 21.16 -20.83
CA GLN A 345 -25.15 21.37 -21.80
C GLN A 345 -25.15 20.29 -22.89
N ARG A 346 -23.97 19.86 -23.37
CA ARG A 346 -23.85 18.76 -24.34
C ARG A 346 -24.38 17.45 -23.75
N SER A 347 -24.00 17.09 -22.52
CA SER A 347 -24.47 15.87 -21.86
C SER A 347 -25.97 15.89 -21.56
N LYS A 348 -26.56 17.08 -21.39
CA LYS A 348 -27.98 17.27 -21.06
C LYS A 348 -28.90 17.27 -22.28
N TYR A 349 -28.46 17.84 -23.40
CA TYR A 349 -29.31 18.02 -24.60
C TYR A 349 -28.86 17.21 -25.83
N PHE A 350 -27.62 16.72 -25.85
CA PHE A 350 -27.03 16.07 -27.03
C PHE A 350 -26.40 14.72 -26.64
N GLY A 351 -27.23 13.78 -26.20
CA GLY A 351 -26.87 12.37 -25.95
C GLY A 351 -26.63 11.54 -27.23
N LEU A 352 -26.19 12.18 -28.31
CA LEU A 352 -25.99 11.58 -29.64
C LEU A 352 -24.56 11.06 -29.78
N PHE A 353 -24.39 9.78 -30.14
CA PHE A 353 -23.08 9.18 -30.39
C PHE A 353 -22.99 8.51 -31.77
N ASN A 354 -21.84 8.66 -32.42
CA ASN A 354 -21.53 7.98 -33.67
C ASN A 354 -20.98 6.58 -33.38
N MET A 355 -21.54 5.57 -34.06
CA MET A 355 -21.02 4.22 -34.15
C MET A 355 -20.67 3.88 -35.60
N TYR A 356 -19.72 2.98 -35.79
CA TYR A 356 -19.44 2.35 -37.07
C TYR A 356 -19.42 0.84 -36.88
N ALA A 357 -20.26 0.11 -37.62
CA ALA A 357 -20.14 -1.34 -37.72
C ALA A 357 -19.09 -1.66 -38.79
N VAL A 358 -18.01 -2.34 -38.40
CA VAL A 358 -16.85 -2.60 -39.26
C VAL A 358 -16.78 -4.06 -39.64
N THR A 359 -16.62 -4.35 -40.93
CA THR A 359 -16.35 -5.70 -41.46
C THR A 359 -14.85 -5.85 -41.75
N LYS A 360 -14.25 -6.93 -41.24
CA LYS A 360 -12.82 -7.24 -41.36
C LYS A 360 -12.52 -7.95 -42.70
N GLY A 361 -11.24 -8.24 -42.94
CA GLY A 361 -10.77 -9.04 -44.07
C GLY A 361 -11.21 -10.50 -43.99
N ASN A 362 -10.81 -11.29 -44.99
CA ASN A 362 -11.21 -12.69 -45.21
C ASN A 362 -12.72 -12.91 -45.49
N PHE A 363 -13.52 -11.85 -45.54
CA PHE A 363 -14.91 -11.91 -45.99
C PHE A 363 -15.03 -11.86 -47.52
N LYS A 364 -15.86 -12.73 -48.10
CA LYS A 364 -16.12 -12.77 -49.56
C LYS A 364 -17.28 -11.84 -49.92
N TYR A 365 -17.04 -10.53 -49.90
CA TYR A 365 -18.02 -9.50 -50.28
C TYR A 365 -18.83 -9.83 -51.56
N PRO A 366 -18.23 -10.29 -52.68
CA PRO A 366 -19.00 -10.55 -53.89
C PRO A 366 -20.01 -11.68 -53.77
N THR A 367 -19.72 -12.75 -53.00
CA THR A 367 -20.61 -13.93 -52.90
C THR A 367 -21.62 -13.80 -51.77
N ASN A 368 -21.25 -13.12 -50.68
CA ASN A 368 -22.00 -13.15 -49.43
C ASN A 368 -22.79 -11.84 -49.17
N GLN A 369 -23.17 -11.12 -50.23
CA GLN A 369 -23.85 -9.82 -50.16
C GLN A 369 -25.11 -9.83 -49.27
N ARG A 370 -25.91 -10.90 -49.30
CA ARG A 370 -27.11 -11.06 -48.44
C ARG A 370 -26.77 -10.94 -46.94
N LEU A 371 -25.65 -11.50 -46.52
CA LEU A 371 -25.22 -11.46 -45.12
C LEU A 371 -24.88 -10.04 -44.65
N LEU A 372 -24.50 -9.14 -45.56
CA LEU A 372 -24.29 -7.71 -45.26
C LEU A 372 -25.62 -6.96 -45.11
N TYR A 373 -26.62 -7.28 -45.93
CA TYR A 373 -27.98 -6.75 -45.75
C TYR A 373 -28.59 -7.23 -44.43
N ASP A 374 -28.55 -8.53 -44.15
CA ASP A 374 -29.00 -9.12 -42.88
C ASP A 374 -28.29 -8.48 -41.65
N TYR A 375 -26.98 -8.20 -41.78
CA TYR A 375 -26.17 -7.58 -40.72
C TYR A 375 -26.57 -6.12 -40.50
N HIS A 376 -26.75 -5.35 -41.57
CA HIS A 376 -27.23 -3.98 -41.49
C HIS A 376 -28.63 -3.89 -40.86
N GLU A 377 -29.56 -4.73 -41.34
CA GLU A 377 -30.93 -4.80 -40.81
C GLU A 377 -30.95 -5.20 -39.32
N ALA A 378 -30.01 -6.04 -38.88
CA ALA A 378 -29.91 -6.40 -37.47
C ALA A 378 -29.54 -5.22 -36.55
N PHE A 379 -28.79 -4.23 -37.03
CA PHE A 379 -28.53 -3.00 -36.27
C PHE A 379 -29.73 -2.04 -36.29
N THR A 380 -30.42 -1.89 -37.41
CA THR A 380 -31.59 -0.99 -37.49
C THR A 380 -32.81 -1.49 -36.69
N ARG A 381 -32.71 -2.69 -36.09
CA ARG A 381 -33.67 -3.23 -35.11
C ARG A 381 -33.34 -2.91 -33.65
N ILE A 382 -32.17 -2.33 -33.35
CA ILE A 382 -31.77 -1.93 -31.99
C ILE A 382 -32.46 -0.60 -31.65
N GLU A 383 -33.24 -0.55 -30.57
CA GLU A 383 -34.12 0.58 -30.21
C GLU A 383 -33.40 1.93 -30.13
N LYS A 384 -32.16 1.95 -29.61
CA LYS A 384 -31.35 3.17 -29.47
C LYS A 384 -30.63 3.60 -30.76
N ILE A 385 -30.71 2.84 -31.86
CA ILE A 385 -30.22 3.24 -33.19
C ILE A 385 -31.37 3.90 -33.95
N LYS A 386 -31.22 5.20 -34.24
CA LYS A 386 -32.31 6.00 -34.81
C LYS A 386 -32.29 5.98 -36.34
N ASN A 387 -33.44 5.66 -36.92
CA ASN A 387 -33.79 6.01 -38.30
C ASN A 387 -34.47 7.38 -38.27
N GLU A 388 -33.93 8.41 -38.92
CA GLU A 388 -34.52 9.77 -38.86
C GLU A 388 -35.92 9.86 -39.52
N ASN A 389 -36.24 8.93 -40.44
CA ASN A 389 -37.47 8.95 -41.25
C ASN A 389 -38.24 7.60 -41.26
N GLU A 390 -38.09 6.75 -40.24
CA GLU A 390 -38.53 5.33 -40.20
C GLU A 390 -37.85 4.41 -41.22
N GLU A 391 -37.48 4.90 -42.41
CA GLU A 391 -36.61 4.22 -43.38
C GLU A 391 -35.21 3.97 -42.79
N SER A 392 -34.75 2.72 -42.89
CA SER A 392 -33.40 2.33 -42.45
C SER A 392 -32.33 3.11 -43.23
N PRO A 393 -31.32 3.72 -42.57
CA PRO A 393 -30.29 4.50 -43.25
C PRO A 393 -29.61 3.66 -44.34
N GLU A 394 -29.51 4.17 -45.56
CA GLU A 394 -28.88 3.44 -46.64
C GLU A 394 -27.36 3.35 -46.43
N PHE A 395 -26.82 2.13 -46.48
CA PHE A 395 -25.38 1.90 -46.46
C PHE A 395 -24.84 1.72 -47.88
N TRP A 396 -23.50 1.79 -48.00
CA TRP A 396 -22.78 1.83 -49.28
C TRP A 396 -23.18 0.74 -50.29
N LEU A 397 -23.56 -0.47 -49.86
CA LEU A 397 -23.93 -1.54 -50.78
C LEU A 397 -25.30 -1.31 -51.44
N THR A 398 -26.24 -0.68 -50.72
CA THR A 398 -27.53 -0.24 -51.27
C THR A 398 -27.28 0.83 -52.33
N MET A 399 -26.58 1.91 -51.97
CA MET A 399 -26.27 3.01 -52.90
C MET A 399 -25.49 2.53 -54.14
N PHE A 400 -24.49 1.66 -53.96
CA PHE A 400 -23.71 1.06 -55.04
C PHE A 400 -24.57 0.17 -55.96
N ARG A 401 -25.47 -0.65 -55.40
CA ARG A 401 -26.43 -1.45 -56.18
C ARG A 401 -27.36 -0.55 -56.99
N ASP A 402 -27.87 0.52 -56.38
CA ASP A 402 -28.91 1.36 -56.98
C ASP A 402 -28.34 2.29 -58.06
N TRP A 403 -27.08 2.72 -57.91
CA TRP A 403 -26.28 3.30 -59.00
C TRP A 403 -26.16 2.33 -60.20
N LEU A 404 -25.76 1.07 -59.96
CA LEU A 404 -25.67 0.06 -61.02
C LEU A 404 -27.04 -0.26 -61.68
N LEU A 405 -28.15 -0.17 -60.94
CA LEU A 405 -29.50 -0.31 -61.50
C LEU A 405 -29.87 0.88 -62.39
N GLY A 406 -29.49 2.11 -62.02
CA GLY A 406 -29.61 3.29 -62.87
C GLY A 406 -28.85 3.13 -64.19
N LEU A 407 -27.60 2.71 -64.13
CA LEU A 407 -26.76 2.42 -65.30
C LEU A 407 -27.34 1.30 -66.19
N GLN A 408 -27.83 0.21 -65.59
CA GLN A 408 -28.48 -0.87 -66.34
C GLN A 408 -29.74 -0.37 -67.06
N LYS A 409 -30.53 0.54 -66.44
CA LYS A 409 -31.72 1.12 -67.07
C LYS A 409 -31.35 2.03 -68.25
N ALA A 410 -30.33 2.87 -68.11
CA ALA A 410 -29.84 3.72 -69.20
C ALA A 410 -29.29 2.87 -70.38
N PHE A 411 -28.57 1.80 -70.07
CA PHE A 411 -28.12 0.81 -71.06
C PHE A 411 -29.29 0.14 -71.79
N ASP A 412 -30.25 -0.43 -71.05
CA ASP A 412 -31.39 -1.16 -71.62
C ASP A 412 -32.22 -0.23 -72.54
N GLU A 413 -32.36 1.06 -72.18
CA GLU A 413 -33.04 2.05 -73.02
C GLU A 413 -32.29 2.35 -74.34
N GLN A 414 -30.97 2.57 -74.28
CA GLN A 414 -30.16 2.87 -75.48
C GLN A 414 -29.93 1.64 -76.36
N TRP A 415 -29.90 0.45 -75.78
CA TRP A 415 -29.87 -0.83 -76.50
C TRP A 415 -31.15 -1.03 -77.31
N ASN A 416 -32.32 -0.77 -76.71
CA ASN A 416 -33.62 -0.84 -77.40
C ASN A 416 -33.77 0.20 -78.52
N LYS A 417 -33.09 1.35 -78.43
CA LYS A 417 -32.99 2.36 -79.50
C LYS A 417 -31.99 2.00 -80.60
N GLY A 418 -31.19 0.93 -80.42
CA GLY A 418 -30.12 0.54 -81.34
C GLY A 418 -28.87 1.44 -81.28
N CYS A 419 -28.79 2.37 -80.31
CA CYS A 419 -27.65 3.26 -80.14
C CYS A 419 -26.42 2.58 -79.51
N ILE A 420 -26.61 1.41 -78.89
CA ILE A 420 -25.53 0.55 -78.40
C ILE A 420 -25.66 -0.82 -79.06
N THR A 421 -24.53 -1.34 -79.53
CA THR A 421 -24.41 -2.63 -80.22
C THR A 421 -23.33 -3.48 -79.54
N GLN A 422 -23.14 -4.73 -79.99
CA GLN A 422 -22.06 -5.57 -79.49
C GLN A 422 -20.66 -5.05 -79.88
N GLU A 423 -20.53 -4.22 -80.91
CA GLU A 423 -19.23 -3.75 -81.40
C GLU A 423 -18.83 -2.43 -80.75
N GLY A 424 -19.78 -1.55 -80.49
CA GLY A 424 -19.60 -0.26 -79.82
C GLY A 424 -20.90 0.54 -79.73
N TRP A 425 -20.78 1.84 -79.47
CA TRP A 425 -21.88 2.78 -79.32
C TRP A 425 -21.89 3.84 -80.43
N CYS A 426 -23.07 4.40 -80.71
CA CYS A 426 -23.23 5.55 -81.58
C CYS A 426 -22.74 6.84 -80.90
N SER A 427 -22.39 7.86 -81.70
CA SER A 427 -21.93 9.18 -81.22
C SER A 427 -22.95 9.97 -80.40
N ASN A 428 -24.22 9.55 -80.39
CA ASN A 428 -25.32 10.19 -79.66
C ASN A 428 -25.83 9.33 -78.48
N ALA A 429 -25.03 8.35 -78.02
CA ALA A 429 -25.33 7.57 -76.84
C ALA A 429 -25.07 8.39 -75.56
N THR A 430 -25.90 8.18 -74.54
CA THR A 430 -25.75 8.84 -73.22
C THR A 430 -24.58 8.26 -72.43
N ASP A 431 -23.80 9.13 -71.78
CA ASP A 431 -22.61 8.80 -70.98
C ASP A 431 -22.83 7.62 -70.01
N ASP A 432 -23.92 7.63 -69.22
CA ASP A 432 -24.28 6.54 -68.32
C ASP A 432 -24.42 5.17 -69.02
N ALA A 433 -24.93 5.17 -70.26
CA ALA A 433 -25.12 3.95 -71.04
C ALA A 433 -23.79 3.48 -71.68
N ILE A 434 -22.88 4.41 -72.00
CA ILE A 434 -21.50 4.10 -72.40
C ILE A 434 -20.74 3.50 -71.20
N MET A 435 -20.86 4.10 -70.01
CA MET A 435 -20.27 3.57 -68.78
C MET A 435 -20.83 2.19 -68.42
N ALA A 436 -22.15 2.00 -68.52
CA ALA A 436 -22.80 0.70 -68.34
C ALA A 436 -22.29 -0.36 -69.33
N TYR A 437 -22.10 0.00 -70.62
CA TYR A 437 -21.50 -0.89 -71.61
C TYR A 437 -20.05 -1.25 -71.22
N LYS A 438 -19.22 -0.27 -70.85
CA LYS A 438 -17.84 -0.52 -70.37
C LYS A 438 -17.82 -1.48 -69.16
N LEU A 439 -18.78 -1.37 -68.24
CA LEU A 439 -18.95 -2.28 -67.08
C LEU A 439 -19.45 -3.69 -67.48
N LEU A 440 -20.43 -3.81 -68.36
CA LEU A 440 -21.01 -5.12 -68.78
C LEU A 440 -20.00 -6.01 -69.53
N VAL A 441 -19.03 -5.40 -70.22
CA VAL A 441 -17.96 -6.11 -70.94
C VAL A 441 -16.89 -6.71 -69.99
N GLN A 442 -16.85 -6.30 -68.71
CA GLN A 442 -15.82 -6.77 -67.76
C GLN A 442 -16.01 -8.23 -67.34
N THR A 443 -15.00 -9.07 -67.55
CA THR A 443 -15.02 -10.48 -67.10
C THR A 443 -14.70 -10.65 -65.60
N GLY A 444 -14.05 -9.65 -65.00
CA GLY A 444 -13.47 -9.72 -63.65
C GLY A 444 -12.17 -10.53 -63.53
N ARG A 445 -11.63 -11.07 -64.63
CA ARG A 445 -10.32 -11.74 -64.68
C ARG A 445 -9.20 -10.75 -65.03
N ILE A 446 -7.96 -11.04 -64.63
CA ILE A 446 -6.81 -10.17 -64.92
C ILE A 446 -6.27 -10.47 -66.34
N ASP A 447 -6.18 -11.75 -66.71
CA ASP A 447 -5.50 -12.19 -67.94
C ASP A 447 -6.34 -11.93 -69.20
N ASN A 448 -7.68 -12.00 -69.08
CA ASN A 448 -8.62 -11.63 -70.14
C ASN A 448 -9.71 -10.72 -69.54
N PRO A 449 -9.48 -9.40 -69.43
CA PRO A 449 -10.37 -8.50 -68.67
C PRO A 449 -11.68 -8.14 -69.39
N VAL A 450 -11.72 -8.27 -70.73
CA VAL A 450 -12.73 -7.64 -71.60
C VAL A 450 -13.30 -8.69 -72.56
N ASP A 451 -14.62 -8.91 -72.54
CA ASP A 451 -15.32 -9.79 -73.50
C ASP A 451 -16.66 -9.17 -73.94
N LYS A 452 -16.70 -8.70 -75.19
CA LYS A 452 -17.89 -8.03 -75.76
C LYS A 452 -19.11 -8.95 -75.90
N SER A 453 -18.94 -10.28 -75.86
CA SER A 453 -20.07 -11.21 -75.91
C SER A 453 -20.93 -11.19 -74.62
N LEU A 454 -20.34 -10.77 -73.49
CA LEU A 454 -21.02 -10.69 -72.20
C LEU A 454 -22.20 -9.71 -72.21
N VAL A 455 -22.14 -8.65 -73.03
CA VAL A 455 -23.17 -7.60 -73.14
C VAL A 455 -24.57 -8.15 -73.42
N LYS A 456 -24.68 -9.29 -74.11
CA LYS A 456 -25.96 -9.94 -74.44
C LYS A 456 -26.47 -10.90 -73.36
N THR A 457 -25.63 -11.30 -72.40
CA THR A 457 -25.90 -12.41 -71.47
C THR A 457 -25.80 -12.01 -70.00
N MET A 458 -25.11 -10.93 -69.70
CA MET A 458 -24.78 -10.46 -68.37
C MET A 458 -25.61 -9.22 -68.02
N ARG A 459 -25.95 -9.06 -66.74
CA ARG A 459 -26.48 -7.81 -66.17
C ARG A 459 -25.58 -7.36 -65.02
N LEU A 460 -25.60 -6.06 -64.72
CA LEU A 460 -24.86 -5.45 -63.61
C LEU A 460 -25.41 -5.93 -62.26
N VAL A 461 -26.73 -6.03 -62.15
CA VAL A 461 -27.48 -6.49 -60.97
C VAL A 461 -28.51 -7.55 -61.38
N ASP A 462 -28.56 -8.64 -60.63
CA ASP A 462 -29.50 -9.74 -60.84
C ASP A 462 -30.92 -9.38 -60.41
N ARG A 463 -31.92 -10.15 -60.87
CA ARG A 463 -33.35 -10.01 -60.48
C ARG A 463 -33.58 -10.05 -58.96
N ASN A 464 -32.63 -10.62 -58.20
CA ASN A 464 -32.68 -10.74 -56.74
C ASN A 464 -31.99 -9.56 -56.00
N GLY A 465 -31.63 -8.47 -56.70
CA GLY A 465 -30.92 -7.32 -56.10
C GLY A 465 -29.46 -7.60 -55.71
N ILE A 466 -28.85 -8.65 -56.26
CA ILE A 466 -27.44 -9.03 -56.01
C ILE A 466 -26.57 -8.46 -57.13
N ILE A 467 -25.49 -7.77 -56.79
CA ILE A 467 -24.51 -7.24 -57.76
C ILE A 467 -23.72 -8.42 -58.34
N ASN A 468 -23.41 -8.37 -59.64
CA ASN A 468 -22.71 -9.45 -60.32
C ASN A 468 -21.37 -9.81 -59.65
N THR A 469 -21.22 -11.08 -59.26
CA THR A 469 -20.15 -11.53 -58.36
C THR A 469 -18.76 -11.57 -59.03
N LYS A 470 -18.70 -11.70 -60.36
CA LYS A 470 -17.44 -11.88 -61.11
C LYS A 470 -16.62 -10.57 -61.21
N PRO A 471 -17.15 -9.46 -61.74
CA PRO A 471 -16.46 -8.17 -61.84
C PRO A 471 -16.73 -7.22 -60.67
N PHE A 472 -17.28 -7.68 -59.53
CA PHE A 472 -17.65 -6.83 -58.38
C PHE A 472 -16.59 -5.78 -58.00
N TYR A 473 -15.30 -6.16 -57.97
CA TYR A 473 -14.19 -5.24 -57.64
C TYR A 473 -13.73 -4.33 -58.80
N ASN A 474 -14.17 -4.58 -60.04
CA ASN A 474 -14.06 -3.61 -61.14
C ASN A 474 -15.18 -2.59 -61.04
N TYR A 475 -16.40 -3.02 -60.66
CA TYR A 475 -17.56 -2.15 -60.46
C TYR A 475 -17.34 -1.22 -59.26
N LEU A 476 -16.71 -1.72 -58.19
CA LEU A 476 -16.35 -0.92 -57.01
C LEU A 476 -15.33 0.19 -57.35
N SER A 477 -14.31 -0.11 -58.17
CA SER A 477 -13.37 0.90 -58.70
C SER A 477 -14.11 2.04 -59.43
N ALA A 478 -15.09 1.67 -60.24
CA ALA A 478 -15.88 2.62 -61.03
C ALA A 478 -16.79 3.48 -60.16
N TRP A 479 -17.56 2.87 -59.25
CA TRP A 479 -18.51 3.58 -58.39
C TRP A 479 -17.81 4.63 -57.52
N VAL A 480 -16.75 4.23 -56.80
CA VAL A 480 -16.01 5.13 -55.89
C VAL A 480 -15.38 6.32 -56.63
N SER A 481 -15.07 6.17 -57.93
CA SER A 481 -14.44 7.21 -58.74
C SER A 481 -15.45 8.13 -59.46
N ASN A 482 -16.61 7.60 -59.86
CA ASN A 482 -17.56 8.28 -60.75
C ASN A 482 -18.86 8.70 -60.06
N ASP A 483 -19.14 8.15 -58.87
CA ASP A 483 -20.18 8.65 -57.95
C ASP A 483 -19.57 9.01 -56.58
N PRO A 484 -18.70 10.05 -56.54
CA PRO A 484 -18.06 10.48 -55.30
C PRO A 484 -19.07 11.06 -54.31
N LEU A 485 -20.26 11.49 -54.77
CA LEU A 485 -21.33 12.01 -53.93
C LEU A 485 -22.00 10.88 -53.13
N ALA A 486 -22.44 9.79 -53.77
CA ALA A 486 -23.01 8.65 -53.05
C ALA A 486 -21.96 7.97 -52.17
N TYR A 487 -20.72 7.81 -52.64
CA TYR A 487 -19.64 7.27 -51.81
C TYR A 487 -19.42 8.11 -50.55
N SER A 488 -19.32 9.44 -50.68
CA SER A 488 -19.16 10.35 -49.54
C SER A 488 -20.38 10.35 -48.61
N ALA A 489 -21.59 10.34 -49.16
CA ALA A 489 -22.85 10.30 -48.40
C ALA A 489 -22.99 8.99 -47.59
N SER A 490 -22.56 7.85 -48.14
CA SER A 490 -22.55 6.57 -47.44
C SER A 490 -21.60 6.53 -46.22
N ARG A 491 -20.65 7.47 -46.15
CA ARG A 491 -19.56 7.56 -45.15
C ARG A 491 -18.77 6.26 -44.97
N ALA A 492 -18.83 5.37 -45.96
CA ALA A 492 -18.00 4.19 -46.02
C ALA A 492 -16.53 4.60 -46.19
N TYR A 493 -15.68 3.86 -45.52
CA TYR A 493 -14.23 3.92 -45.68
C TYR A 493 -13.78 2.52 -46.04
N PHE A 494 -13.05 2.40 -47.14
CA PHE A 494 -12.55 1.15 -47.68
C PHE A 494 -11.03 1.10 -47.54
N ALA A 495 -10.51 0.04 -46.91
CA ALA A 495 -9.09 -0.27 -46.95
C ALA A 495 -8.88 -1.70 -47.49
N PRO A 496 -7.92 -1.94 -48.42
CA PRO A 496 -7.16 -0.93 -49.16
C PRO A 496 -8.08 -0.03 -50.02
N GLU A 497 -7.64 1.18 -50.33
CA GLU A 497 -8.40 2.11 -51.15
C GLU A 497 -8.67 1.52 -52.55
N PRO A 498 -9.93 1.57 -53.05
CA PRO A 498 -10.25 1.14 -54.40
C PRO A 498 -9.43 1.91 -55.45
N ARG A 499 -9.05 1.21 -56.52
CA ARG A 499 -8.29 1.81 -57.62
C ARG A 499 -9.16 2.84 -58.33
N GLN A 500 -8.63 4.05 -58.48
CA GLN A 500 -9.31 5.12 -59.20
C GLN A 500 -9.42 4.80 -60.70
N TRP A 501 -10.58 5.07 -61.28
CA TRP A 501 -10.86 5.01 -62.71
C TRP A 501 -11.97 6.01 -63.03
N ILE A 502 -11.59 7.16 -63.58
CA ILE A 502 -12.55 8.19 -64.00
C ILE A 502 -13.04 7.83 -65.41
N HIS A 503 -14.35 7.85 -65.61
CA HIS A 503 -14.98 7.57 -66.88
C HIS A 503 -14.88 8.77 -67.81
N ASP A 504 -14.23 8.56 -68.95
CA ASP A 504 -14.34 9.43 -70.12
C ASP A 504 -15.26 8.77 -71.17
N PRO A 505 -16.34 9.44 -71.62
CA PRO A 505 -17.19 8.96 -72.72
C PRO A 505 -16.48 8.88 -74.09
N GLN A 506 -15.43 9.68 -74.31
CA GLN A 506 -14.66 9.74 -75.56
C GLN A 506 -13.59 8.65 -75.63
N ASP A 507 -13.11 8.16 -74.49
CA ASP A 507 -12.14 7.07 -74.42
C ASP A 507 -12.78 5.76 -74.91
N VAL A 508 -12.07 5.03 -75.79
CA VAL A 508 -12.50 3.75 -76.35
C VAL A 508 -11.86 2.57 -75.59
N ASP A 509 -10.92 2.80 -74.67
CA ASP A 509 -10.40 1.70 -73.84
C ASP A 509 -11.51 1.12 -72.95
N LEU A 510 -11.53 -0.21 -72.91
CA LEU A 510 -12.45 -1.04 -72.15
C LEU A 510 -11.77 -1.66 -70.93
N LYS A 511 -10.45 -1.47 -70.74
CA LYS A 511 -9.72 -2.06 -69.61
C LYS A 511 -9.96 -1.29 -68.33
N MET A 512 -10.62 -1.92 -67.36
CA MET A 512 -10.87 -1.31 -66.06
C MET A 512 -9.95 -1.89 -64.97
N PRO A 513 -9.34 -1.06 -64.10
CA PRO A 513 -8.47 -1.54 -63.04
C PRO A 513 -9.28 -2.26 -61.95
N LYS A 514 -9.04 -3.55 -61.78
CA LYS A 514 -9.63 -4.35 -60.69
C LYS A 514 -9.05 -3.94 -59.33
N SER A 515 -9.92 -3.55 -58.40
CA SER A 515 -9.54 -3.27 -57.00
C SER A 515 -9.13 -4.54 -56.24
N GLN A 516 -8.33 -4.36 -55.19
CA GLN A 516 -8.00 -5.44 -54.25
C GLN A 516 -9.22 -5.79 -53.39
N PRO A 517 -9.31 -7.01 -52.83
CA PRO A 517 -10.36 -7.37 -51.89
C PRO A 517 -10.35 -6.48 -50.65
N LEU A 518 -11.54 -6.09 -50.18
CA LEU A 518 -11.68 -5.24 -49.00
C LEU A 518 -11.23 -5.96 -47.72
N VAL A 519 -10.35 -5.30 -46.96
CA VAL A 519 -9.86 -5.74 -45.63
C VAL A 519 -10.57 -4.97 -44.51
N TYR A 520 -11.05 -3.77 -44.81
CA TYR A 520 -11.86 -2.94 -43.93
C TYR A 520 -12.99 -2.32 -44.76
N ALA A 521 -14.21 -2.42 -44.27
CA ALA A 521 -15.33 -1.57 -44.69
C ALA A 521 -16.15 -1.19 -43.45
N GLN A 522 -16.67 0.04 -43.40
CA GLN A 522 -17.48 0.52 -42.29
C GLN A 522 -18.88 0.97 -42.74
N MET A 523 -19.85 0.80 -41.85
CA MET A 523 -21.23 1.26 -41.99
C MET A 523 -21.55 2.22 -40.83
N PRO A 524 -21.94 3.47 -41.10
CA PRO A 524 -22.23 4.45 -40.05
C PRO A 524 -23.58 4.18 -39.38
N PHE A 525 -23.66 4.38 -38.08
CA PHE A 525 -24.89 4.38 -37.29
C PHE A 525 -24.87 5.51 -36.26
N PHE A 526 -26.05 6.01 -35.92
CA PHE A 526 -26.23 7.04 -34.89
C PHE A 526 -27.02 6.46 -33.72
N LEU A 527 -26.51 6.68 -32.51
CA LEU A 527 -27.13 6.28 -31.26
C LEU A 527 -27.74 7.53 -30.62
N ASP A 528 -29.05 7.52 -30.42
CA ASP A 528 -29.78 8.66 -29.84
C ASP A 528 -30.13 8.41 -28.36
N ASP A 529 -30.35 9.50 -27.62
CA ASP A 529 -30.81 9.49 -26.22
C ASP A 529 -29.98 8.57 -25.28
N MET A 530 -28.66 8.70 -25.33
CA MET A 530 -27.73 7.92 -24.49
C MET A 530 -27.23 8.76 -23.31
N SER A 531 -28.07 8.90 -22.27
CA SER A 531 -27.82 9.81 -21.15
C SER A 531 -27.11 9.16 -19.96
N THR A 532 -27.34 7.87 -19.69
CA THR A 532 -26.79 7.18 -18.51
C THR A 532 -25.74 6.11 -18.87
N THR A 533 -24.81 5.87 -17.94
CA THR A 533 -23.80 4.79 -18.09
C THR A 533 -24.45 3.41 -18.22
N GLU A 534 -25.56 3.18 -17.52
CA GLU A 534 -26.29 1.91 -17.53
C GLU A 534 -26.88 1.61 -18.92
N GLU A 535 -27.58 2.58 -19.54
CA GLU A 535 -28.07 2.50 -20.93
C GLU A 535 -26.93 2.30 -21.94
N ILE A 536 -25.82 3.03 -21.77
CA ILE A 536 -24.67 2.92 -22.67
C ILE A 536 -24.08 1.49 -22.59
N THR A 537 -23.89 0.93 -21.40
CA THR A 537 -23.38 -0.45 -21.27
C THR A 537 -24.39 -1.50 -21.73
N ALA A 538 -25.69 -1.27 -21.60
CA ALA A 538 -26.72 -2.18 -22.13
C ALA A 538 -26.65 -2.24 -23.66
N THR A 539 -26.64 -1.07 -24.32
CA THR A 539 -26.54 -0.94 -25.77
C THR A 539 -25.23 -1.53 -26.32
N ILE A 540 -24.11 -1.36 -25.61
CA ILE A 540 -22.84 -2.01 -26.00
C ILE A 540 -22.97 -3.54 -25.97
N ARG A 541 -23.57 -4.13 -24.92
CA ARG A 541 -23.79 -5.58 -24.84
C ARG A 541 -24.67 -6.10 -25.98
N GLU A 542 -25.73 -5.37 -26.32
CA GLU A 542 -26.63 -5.74 -27.43
C GLU A 542 -25.91 -5.69 -28.79
N VAL A 543 -25.20 -4.59 -29.08
CA VAL A 543 -24.39 -4.45 -30.29
C VAL A 543 -23.32 -5.54 -30.39
N ARG A 544 -22.62 -5.86 -29.28
CA ARG A 544 -21.64 -6.96 -29.23
C ARG A 544 -22.30 -8.31 -29.53
N ALA A 545 -23.47 -8.60 -28.97
CA ALA A 545 -24.20 -9.84 -29.25
C ALA A 545 -24.65 -9.97 -30.72
N VAL A 546 -25.02 -8.86 -31.38
CA VAL A 546 -25.27 -8.84 -32.84
C VAL A 546 -23.97 -9.13 -33.60
N CYS A 547 -22.86 -8.48 -33.25
CA CYS A 547 -21.56 -8.72 -33.86
C CYS A 547 -21.13 -10.20 -33.77
N GLU A 548 -21.18 -10.79 -32.58
CA GLU A 548 -20.82 -12.20 -32.34
C GLU A 548 -21.72 -13.17 -33.13
N LYS A 549 -23.02 -12.91 -33.18
CA LYS A 549 -24.00 -13.71 -33.95
C LYS A 549 -23.69 -13.74 -35.45
N PHE A 550 -23.17 -12.65 -36.01
CA PHE A 550 -22.78 -12.60 -37.43
C PHE A 550 -21.33 -13.08 -37.67
N GLU A 551 -20.42 -12.94 -36.70
CA GLU A 551 -19.09 -13.55 -36.75
C GLU A 551 -19.20 -15.09 -36.80
N ALA A 552 -20.10 -15.67 -36.00
CA ALA A 552 -20.46 -17.10 -36.06
C ALA A 552 -21.08 -17.55 -37.40
N ARG A 553 -21.66 -16.62 -38.18
CA ARG A 553 -22.17 -16.88 -39.55
C ARG A 553 -21.12 -16.70 -40.64
N GLY A 554 -19.88 -16.39 -40.28
CA GLY A 554 -18.78 -16.17 -41.23
C GLY A 554 -18.67 -14.74 -41.76
N LEU A 555 -19.15 -13.73 -41.02
CA LEU A 555 -18.84 -12.32 -41.23
C LEU A 555 -17.92 -11.80 -40.11
N PRO A 556 -16.59 -11.87 -40.26
CA PRO A 556 -15.66 -11.26 -39.31
C PRO A 556 -15.93 -9.76 -39.16
N ASN A 557 -16.31 -9.30 -37.97
CA ASN A 557 -16.78 -7.93 -37.76
C ASN A 557 -16.46 -7.40 -36.35
N PHE A 558 -16.64 -6.10 -36.13
CA PHE A 558 -16.59 -5.46 -34.81
C PHE A 558 -17.28 -4.08 -34.82
N PRO A 559 -17.82 -3.61 -33.68
CA PRO A 559 -18.28 -2.24 -33.53
C PRO A 559 -17.11 -1.30 -33.19
N SER A 560 -17.17 -0.08 -33.71
CA SER A 560 -16.21 1.00 -33.47
C SER A 560 -16.93 2.29 -33.11
N GLY A 561 -16.38 3.08 -32.18
CA GLY A 561 -16.98 4.33 -31.73
C GLY A 561 -16.52 4.73 -30.34
N LEU A 562 -16.79 5.98 -29.94
CA LEU A 562 -16.33 6.51 -28.65
C LEU A 562 -16.89 5.70 -27.46
N ILE A 563 -18.13 5.22 -27.55
CA ILE A 563 -18.74 4.43 -26.48
C ILE A 563 -18.03 3.08 -26.27
N PHE A 564 -17.64 2.38 -27.35
CA PHE A 564 -16.91 1.10 -27.28
C PHE A 564 -15.47 1.25 -26.80
N THR A 565 -14.87 2.44 -26.93
CA THR A 565 -13.53 2.71 -26.42
C THR A 565 -13.53 3.09 -24.95
N TYR A 566 -14.52 3.88 -24.49
CA TYR A 566 -14.53 4.45 -23.14
C TYR A 566 -15.47 3.74 -22.15
N TRP A 567 -16.62 3.22 -22.58
CA TRP A 567 -17.61 2.63 -21.68
C TRP A 567 -17.53 1.10 -21.54
N GLU A 568 -16.80 0.42 -22.44
CA GLU A 568 -16.53 -1.03 -22.35
C GLU A 568 -15.97 -1.42 -20.96
N GLN A 569 -15.17 -0.55 -20.35
CA GLN A 569 -14.61 -0.76 -19.00
C GLN A 569 -15.65 -0.99 -17.90
N PHE A 570 -16.86 -0.43 -18.04
CA PHE A 570 -17.91 -0.54 -17.02
C PHE A 570 -18.67 -1.87 -17.09
N ILE A 571 -18.55 -2.61 -18.20
CA ILE A 571 -19.31 -3.85 -18.42
C ILE A 571 -18.99 -4.91 -17.38
N ASN A 572 -17.70 -5.07 -17.06
CA ASN A 572 -17.16 -6.05 -16.11
C ASN A 572 -16.64 -5.41 -14.81
N LEU A 573 -16.77 -4.09 -14.63
CA LEU A 573 -16.13 -3.37 -13.51
C LEU A 573 -16.53 -3.92 -12.13
N ARG A 574 -17.81 -4.24 -11.94
CA ARG A 574 -18.32 -4.80 -10.67
C ARG A 574 -17.80 -6.21 -10.42
N THR A 575 -17.77 -7.07 -11.44
CA THR A 575 -17.24 -8.43 -11.31
C THR A 575 -15.74 -8.42 -11.02
N ASP A 576 -15.00 -7.58 -11.74
CA ASP A 576 -13.55 -7.42 -11.56
C ASP A 576 -13.23 -6.91 -10.15
N LEU A 577 -14.00 -5.93 -9.63
CA LEU A 577 -13.86 -5.42 -8.26
C LEU A 577 -14.05 -6.53 -7.20
N PHE A 578 -15.15 -7.29 -7.26
CA PHE A 578 -15.40 -8.35 -6.27
C PHE A 578 -14.38 -9.47 -6.36
N VAL A 579 -13.97 -9.86 -7.57
CA VAL A 579 -12.91 -10.85 -7.81
C VAL A 579 -11.56 -10.36 -7.28
N SER A 580 -11.19 -9.09 -7.51
CA SER A 580 -9.96 -8.50 -6.96
C SER A 580 -9.97 -8.45 -5.43
N ILE A 581 -11.07 -8.01 -4.80
CA ILE A 581 -11.19 -7.99 -3.32
C ILE A 581 -11.04 -9.42 -2.77
N PHE A 582 -11.71 -10.41 -3.37
CA PHE A 582 -11.61 -11.82 -2.98
C PHE A 582 -10.17 -12.33 -3.05
N TYR A 583 -9.44 -12.06 -4.14
CA TYR A 583 -8.02 -12.43 -4.25
C TYR A 583 -7.13 -11.70 -3.23
N VAL A 584 -7.35 -10.41 -2.97
CA VAL A 584 -6.58 -9.69 -1.92
C VAL A 584 -6.85 -10.29 -0.54
N CYS A 585 -8.10 -10.58 -0.20
CA CYS A 585 -8.45 -11.21 1.08
C CYS A 585 -7.80 -12.59 1.24
N ILE A 586 -7.77 -13.42 0.19
CA ILE A 586 -7.06 -14.72 0.21
C ILE A 586 -5.56 -14.52 0.42
N VAL A 587 -4.93 -13.61 -0.33
CA VAL A 587 -3.47 -13.40 -0.24
C VAL A 587 -3.07 -12.83 1.11
N ILE A 588 -3.85 -11.90 1.68
CA ILE A 588 -3.62 -11.43 3.05
C ILE A 588 -3.82 -12.58 4.04
N LEU A 589 -4.88 -13.38 3.93
CA LEU A 589 -5.11 -14.53 4.80
C LEU A 589 -3.94 -15.52 4.78
N THR A 590 -3.39 -15.85 3.61
CA THR A 590 -2.25 -16.79 3.50
C THR A 590 -0.95 -16.18 4.04
N VAL A 591 -0.65 -14.93 3.72
CA VAL A 591 0.54 -14.21 4.25
C VAL A 591 0.48 -14.12 5.78
N LEU A 592 -0.66 -13.70 6.34
CA LEU A 592 -0.85 -13.60 7.78
C LEU A 592 -0.81 -14.96 8.47
N SER A 593 -1.50 -15.97 7.93
CA SER A 593 -1.51 -17.31 8.52
C SER A 593 -0.12 -17.95 8.51
N LEU A 594 0.71 -17.67 7.50
CA LEU A 594 2.07 -18.19 7.41
C LEU A 594 3.03 -17.46 8.36
N LEU A 595 2.97 -16.13 8.42
CA LEU A 595 3.93 -15.31 9.19
C LEU A 595 3.56 -15.20 10.68
N LEU A 596 2.28 -15.27 11.05
CA LEU A 596 1.84 -15.31 12.45
C LEU A 596 1.75 -16.74 13.01
N LEU A 597 1.87 -17.77 12.16
CA LEU A 597 1.63 -19.18 12.49
C LEU A 597 0.26 -19.45 13.17
N ASN A 598 -0.69 -18.53 13.01
CA ASN A 598 -1.98 -18.54 13.68
C ASN A 598 -3.10 -18.24 12.67
N PRO A 599 -3.71 -19.29 12.05
CA PRO A 599 -4.75 -19.09 11.03
C PRO A 599 -6.00 -18.41 11.58
N TRP A 600 -6.32 -18.60 12.87
CA TRP A 600 -7.48 -17.98 13.49
C TRP A 600 -7.31 -16.46 13.65
N ALA A 601 -6.12 -16.01 14.06
CA ALA A 601 -5.78 -14.59 14.07
C ALA A 601 -5.93 -13.96 12.68
N ALA A 602 -5.44 -14.63 11.63
CA ALA A 602 -5.57 -14.19 10.25
C ALA A 602 -7.03 -14.11 9.75
N VAL A 603 -7.89 -15.06 10.14
CA VAL A 603 -9.33 -15.03 9.81
C VAL A 603 -10.04 -13.85 10.48
N VAL A 604 -9.78 -13.60 11.77
CA VAL A 604 -10.40 -12.48 12.50
C VAL A 604 -9.92 -11.13 11.94
N GLU A 605 -8.64 -11.01 11.57
CA GLU A 605 -8.07 -9.84 10.89
C GLU A 605 -8.77 -9.57 9.55
N VAL A 606 -8.83 -10.57 8.66
CA VAL A 606 -9.44 -10.43 7.32
C VAL A 606 -10.94 -10.14 7.40
N ALA A 607 -11.65 -10.66 8.41
CA ALA A 607 -13.05 -10.30 8.64
C ALA A 607 -13.25 -8.81 8.96
N VAL A 608 -12.32 -8.18 9.69
CA VAL A 608 -12.36 -6.75 10.02
C VAL A 608 -11.93 -5.88 8.85
N LEU A 609 -10.97 -6.33 8.04
CA LEU A 609 -10.62 -5.66 6.78
C LEU A 609 -11.80 -5.68 5.79
N LEU A 610 -12.54 -6.79 5.73
CA LEU A 610 -13.75 -6.89 4.91
C LEU A 610 -14.87 -5.98 5.45
N LEU A 611 -15.07 -5.91 6.77
CA LEU A 611 -15.98 -4.94 7.40
C LEU A 611 -15.66 -3.50 6.97
N ILE A 612 -14.40 -3.08 7.11
CA ILE A 612 -13.94 -1.73 6.72
C ILE A 612 -14.22 -1.45 5.23
N THR A 613 -14.04 -2.43 4.34
CA THR A 613 -14.33 -2.22 2.91
C THR A 613 -15.82 -2.20 2.58
N VAL A 614 -16.67 -2.97 3.27
CA VAL A 614 -18.14 -2.89 3.13
C VAL A 614 -18.68 -1.55 3.62
N GLU A 615 -18.18 -1.05 4.76
CA GLU A 615 -18.55 0.27 5.28
C GLU A 615 -18.10 1.40 4.34
N LEU A 616 -16.86 1.32 3.81
CA LEU A 616 -16.33 2.30 2.86
C LEU A 616 -17.10 2.31 1.52
N PHE A 617 -17.42 1.14 0.97
CA PHE A 617 -18.16 1.02 -0.28
C PHE A 617 -19.63 1.45 -0.11
N GLY A 618 -20.23 1.18 1.05
CA GLY A 618 -21.55 1.71 1.39
C GLY A 618 -21.55 3.23 1.57
N PHE A 619 -20.54 3.79 2.23
CA PHE A 619 -20.37 5.24 2.36
C PHE A 619 -20.30 5.94 0.99
N MET A 620 -19.59 5.37 0.01
CA MET A 620 -19.58 5.89 -1.36
C MET A 620 -21.00 6.02 -1.94
N GLY A 621 -21.85 4.99 -1.77
CA GLY A 621 -23.23 5.01 -2.25
C GLY A 621 -24.14 6.00 -1.51
N ILE A 622 -23.90 6.22 -0.21
CA ILE A 622 -24.64 7.21 0.60
C ILE A 622 -24.29 8.65 0.19
N VAL A 623 -23.01 8.92 -0.09
CA VAL A 623 -22.52 10.24 -0.56
C VAL A 623 -22.86 10.49 -2.04
N GLY A 624 -23.20 9.45 -2.80
CA GLY A 624 -23.47 9.55 -4.24
C GLY A 624 -22.20 9.55 -5.10
N ILE A 625 -21.10 8.99 -4.59
CA ILE A 625 -19.87 8.77 -5.36
C ILE A 625 -20.11 7.60 -6.31
N ARG A 626 -19.97 7.86 -7.62
CA ARG A 626 -20.16 6.85 -8.66
C ARG A 626 -19.02 5.84 -8.69
N LEU A 627 -19.35 4.58 -8.95
CA LEU A 627 -18.35 3.53 -9.15
C LEU A 627 -17.71 3.67 -10.52
N ASN A 628 -16.40 3.86 -10.50
CA ASN A 628 -15.51 3.83 -11.65
C ASN A 628 -14.23 3.07 -11.30
N ALA A 629 -13.39 2.80 -12.30
CA ALA A 629 -12.13 2.08 -12.10
C ALA A 629 -11.22 2.74 -11.05
N VAL A 630 -11.24 4.06 -10.93
CA VAL A 630 -10.41 4.81 -9.96
C VAL A 630 -10.87 4.51 -8.53
N SER A 631 -12.16 4.65 -8.25
CA SER A 631 -12.74 4.30 -6.94
C SER A 631 -12.62 2.81 -6.62
N SER A 632 -12.70 1.93 -7.63
CA SER A 632 -12.49 0.48 -7.48
C SER A 632 -11.06 0.17 -7.01
N VAL A 633 -10.06 0.82 -7.60
CA VAL A 633 -8.66 0.71 -7.15
C VAL A 633 -8.49 1.24 -5.73
N ILE A 634 -9.14 2.35 -5.35
CA ILE A 634 -9.09 2.85 -3.97
C ILE A 634 -9.69 1.83 -2.99
N LEU A 635 -10.80 1.17 -3.32
CA LEU A 635 -11.42 0.12 -2.49
C LEU A 635 -10.49 -1.11 -2.32
N ILE A 636 -9.82 -1.56 -3.37
CA ILE A 636 -8.88 -2.69 -3.30
C ILE A 636 -7.63 -2.29 -2.49
N CYS A 637 -7.10 -1.09 -2.73
CA CYS A 637 -6.02 -0.52 -1.94
C CYS A 637 -6.41 -0.33 -0.46
N ALA A 638 -7.67 -0.04 -0.15
CA ALA A 638 -8.16 0.13 1.21
C ALA A 638 -8.07 -1.18 2.03
N VAL A 639 -8.23 -2.36 1.41
CA VAL A 639 -7.96 -3.64 2.09
C VAL A 639 -6.50 -3.67 2.58
N GLY A 640 -5.55 -3.38 1.70
CA GLY A 640 -4.11 -3.41 2.01
C GLY A 640 -3.65 -2.29 2.96
N MET A 641 -4.21 -1.10 2.83
CA MET A 641 -3.95 0.02 3.76
C MET A 641 -4.59 -0.23 5.14
N GLY A 642 -5.74 -0.91 5.19
CA GLY A 642 -6.47 -1.20 6.43
C GLY A 642 -5.63 -2.00 7.43
N VAL A 643 -4.82 -2.92 6.90
CA VAL A 643 -3.83 -3.74 7.61
C VAL A 643 -2.97 -2.92 8.58
N SER A 644 -2.58 -1.70 8.20
CA SER A 644 -1.74 -0.84 9.05
C SER A 644 -2.42 -0.38 10.34
N PHE A 645 -3.74 -0.30 10.37
CA PHE A 645 -4.50 0.08 11.56
C PHE A 645 -4.77 -1.12 12.47
N THR A 646 -5.04 -2.29 11.89
CA THR A 646 -5.50 -3.48 12.61
C THR A 646 -4.34 -4.34 13.12
N ILE A 647 -3.31 -4.65 12.31
CA ILE A 647 -2.20 -5.54 12.73
C ILE A 647 -1.51 -5.04 13.99
N GLN A 648 -1.35 -3.73 14.17
CA GLN A 648 -0.70 -3.17 15.36
C GLN A 648 -1.39 -3.65 16.64
N LEU A 649 -2.72 -3.56 16.69
CA LEU A 649 -3.51 -4.04 17.82
C LEU A 649 -3.54 -5.58 17.89
N LEU A 650 -3.59 -6.28 16.75
CA LEU A 650 -3.53 -7.75 16.72
C LEU A 650 -2.22 -8.28 17.32
N MET A 651 -1.08 -7.70 16.95
CA MET A 651 0.23 -8.06 17.51
C MET A 651 0.32 -7.74 19.01
N GLY A 652 -0.23 -6.60 19.45
CA GLY A 652 -0.35 -6.28 20.87
C GLY A 652 -1.21 -7.31 21.63
N PHE A 653 -2.29 -7.78 21.02
CA PHE A 653 -3.16 -8.81 21.60
C PHE A 653 -2.47 -10.17 21.66
N LEU A 654 -1.84 -10.61 20.57
CA LEU A 654 -1.12 -11.88 20.49
C LEU A 654 0.00 -11.96 21.55
N THR A 655 0.79 -10.89 21.69
CA THR A 655 1.92 -10.82 22.65
C THR A 655 1.50 -10.56 24.10
N SER A 656 0.30 -10.02 24.34
CA SER A 656 -0.22 -9.82 25.70
C SER A 656 -0.64 -11.13 26.38
N ILE A 657 -0.47 -11.19 27.70
CA ILE A 657 -0.74 -12.36 28.55
C ILE A 657 -2.03 -12.11 29.36
N GLY A 658 -2.76 -13.18 29.71
CA GLY A 658 -3.96 -13.13 30.54
C GLY A 658 -5.22 -13.65 29.85
N CYS A 659 -6.38 -13.42 30.47
CA CYS A 659 -7.69 -13.69 29.85
C CYS A 659 -7.95 -12.75 28.65
N ARG A 660 -8.88 -13.11 27.74
CA ARG A 660 -9.17 -12.32 26.52
C ARG A 660 -9.47 -10.84 26.80
N GLU A 661 -10.14 -10.55 27.91
CA GLU A 661 -10.53 -9.17 28.29
C GLU A 661 -9.33 -8.37 28.82
N HIS A 662 -8.45 -9.01 29.59
CA HIS A 662 -7.20 -8.39 30.06
C HIS A 662 -6.22 -8.17 28.91
N ARG A 663 -6.07 -9.17 28.03
CA ARG A 663 -5.27 -9.09 26.79
C ARG A 663 -5.72 -7.95 25.89
N MET A 664 -7.03 -7.81 25.67
CA MET A 664 -7.59 -6.67 24.93
C MET A 664 -7.23 -5.33 25.58
N ALA A 665 -7.35 -5.21 26.90
CA ALA A 665 -7.03 -3.99 27.63
C ALA A 665 -5.53 -3.64 27.56
N MET A 666 -4.64 -4.61 27.74
CA MET A 666 -3.19 -4.43 27.65
C MET A 666 -2.74 -4.09 26.22
N ALA A 667 -3.29 -4.77 25.22
CA ALA A 667 -3.03 -4.49 23.81
C ALA A 667 -3.47 -3.07 23.43
N LEU A 668 -4.66 -2.66 23.87
CA LEU A 668 -5.18 -1.31 23.62
C LEU A 668 -4.35 -0.26 24.36
N GLU A 669 -4.00 -0.46 25.64
CA GLU A 669 -3.13 0.46 26.38
C GLU A 669 -1.81 0.72 25.66
N TYR A 670 -1.21 -0.33 25.11
CA TYR A 670 0.10 -0.29 24.46
C TYR A 670 0.04 0.29 23.04
N MET A 671 -0.93 -0.14 22.22
CA MET A 671 -0.99 0.16 20.78
C MET A 671 -1.84 1.38 20.41
N PHE A 672 -2.61 1.96 21.35
CA PHE A 672 -3.45 3.15 21.09
C PHE A 672 -2.66 4.34 20.51
N ARG A 673 -1.46 4.60 21.05
CA ARG A 673 -0.58 5.68 20.58
C ARG A 673 -0.07 5.43 19.16
N PRO A 674 0.57 4.28 18.83
CA PRO A 674 0.92 3.91 17.45
C PRO A 674 -0.23 4.05 16.44
N VAL A 675 -1.43 3.56 16.78
CA VAL A 675 -2.59 3.61 15.86
C VAL A 675 -3.08 5.05 15.64
N LEU A 676 -3.08 5.91 16.66
CA LEU A 676 -3.39 7.34 16.49
C LEU A 676 -2.32 8.08 15.66
N HIS A 677 -1.03 7.78 15.88
CA HIS A 677 0.07 8.35 15.09
C HIS A 677 0.17 7.74 13.68
N THR A 678 -0.53 6.63 13.41
CA THR A 678 -0.75 6.08 12.07
C THR A 678 -1.83 6.87 11.34
N GLY A 679 -3.01 7.06 11.97
CA GLY A 679 -4.17 7.68 11.30
C GLY A 679 -4.12 9.21 11.18
N LEU A 680 -3.72 9.94 12.22
CA LEU A 680 -3.80 11.41 12.22
C LEU A 680 -2.84 12.09 11.22
N PRO A 681 -1.56 11.68 11.08
CA PRO A 681 -0.68 12.19 10.03
C PRO A 681 -1.16 11.82 8.61
N PHE A 682 -1.72 10.62 8.43
CA PHE A 682 -2.28 10.20 7.14
C PHE A 682 -3.47 11.09 6.75
N LEU A 683 -4.38 11.38 7.69
CA LEU A 683 -5.48 12.31 7.48
C LEU A 683 -4.97 13.72 7.10
N ALA A 684 -3.95 14.21 7.81
CA ALA A 684 -3.32 15.51 7.52
C ALA A 684 -2.65 15.54 6.12
N GLY A 685 -2.00 14.46 5.71
CA GLY A 685 -1.45 14.31 4.36
C GLY A 685 -2.53 14.33 3.27
N VAL A 686 -3.61 13.56 3.47
CA VAL A 686 -4.75 13.46 2.55
C VAL A 686 -5.50 14.79 2.40
N ILE A 687 -5.59 15.62 3.45
CA ILE A 687 -6.14 16.99 3.36
C ILE A 687 -5.44 17.84 2.30
N GLY A 688 -4.17 17.58 1.97
CA GLY A 688 -3.47 18.23 0.86
C GLY A 688 -4.15 18.03 -0.51
N LEU A 689 -4.86 16.91 -0.73
CA LEU A 689 -5.58 16.62 -1.97
C LEU A 689 -6.80 17.51 -2.19
N LEU A 690 -7.39 18.09 -1.12
CA LEU A 690 -8.51 19.03 -1.22
C LEU A 690 -8.13 20.30 -1.99
N PHE A 691 -6.86 20.68 -1.99
CA PHE A 691 -6.35 21.87 -2.67
C PHE A 691 -5.98 21.62 -4.15
N SER A 692 -6.22 20.42 -4.68
CA SER A 692 -6.01 20.12 -6.11
C SER A 692 -6.88 21.02 -7.00
N GLU A 693 -6.43 21.28 -8.23
CA GLU A 693 -7.17 22.08 -9.23
C GLU A 693 -8.31 21.29 -9.88
N PHE A 694 -8.38 19.98 -9.63
CA PHE A 694 -9.32 19.07 -10.28
C PHE A 694 -10.36 18.57 -9.30
N ASP A 695 -11.62 18.93 -9.56
CA ASP A 695 -12.80 18.43 -8.83
C ASP A 695 -12.83 16.89 -8.78
N PHE A 696 -12.32 16.21 -9.83
CA PHE A 696 -12.11 14.77 -9.83
C PHE A 696 -11.29 14.26 -8.63
N ILE A 697 -10.18 14.93 -8.29
CA ILE A 697 -9.26 14.48 -7.25
C ILE A 697 -9.78 14.84 -5.85
N SER A 698 -10.32 16.05 -5.69
CA SER A 698 -10.93 16.47 -4.42
C SER A 698 -12.23 15.72 -4.11
N TRP A 699 -13.02 15.33 -5.11
CA TRP A 699 -14.25 14.57 -4.89
C TRP A 699 -14.00 13.07 -4.73
N TYR A 700 -13.33 12.40 -5.67
CA TYR A 700 -13.20 10.94 -5.66
C TYR A 700 -12.04 10.44 -4.77
N PHE A 701 -10.86 11.07 -4.79
CA PHE A 701 -9.72 10.60 -3.97
C PHE A 701 -9.81 11.11 -2.53
N PHE A 702 -9.92 12.42 -2.32
CA PHE A 702 -9.92 12.98 -0.97
C PHE A 702 -11.09 12.46 -0.12
N THR A 703 -12.32 12.48 -0.64
CA THR A 703 -13.50 12.04 0.13
C THR A 703 -13.42 10.56 0.53
N VAL A 704 -13.04 9.67 -0.41
CA VAL A 704 -12.96 8.22 -0.13
C VAL A 704 -11.78 7.88 0.76
N LEU A 705 -10.60 8.50 0.57
CA LEU A 705 -9.45 8.28 1.45
C LEU A 705 -9.65 8.86 2.86
N CYS A 706 -10.29 10.02 2.98
CA CYS A 706 -10.66 10.63 4.27
C CYS A 706 -11.63 9.74 5.04
N ALA A 707 -12.70 9.28 4.36
CA ALA A 707 -13.66 8.34 4.94
C ALA A 707 -12.99 7.02 5.34
N PHE A 708 -12.14 6.45 4.48
CA PHE A 708 -11.36 5.26 4.78
C PHE A 708 -10.53 5.39 6.06
N ILE A 709 -9.81 6.51 6.24
CA ILE A 709 -8.98 6.73 7.44
C ILE A 709 -9.87 6.85 8.69
N ILE A 710 -10.98 7.59 8.62
CA ILE A 710 -11.91 7.76 9.75
C ILE A 710 -12.57 6.41 10.13
N ILE A 711 -13.08 5.67 9.15
CA ILE A 711 -13.69 4.34 9.31
C ILE A 711 -12.65 3.32 9.83
N GLY A 712 -11.44 3.33 9.29
CA GLY A 712 -10.33 2.46 9.70
C GLY A 712 -9.86 2.73 11.13
N MET A 713 -9.75 4.00 11.53
CA MET A 713 -9.45 4.39 12.92
C MET A 713 -10.58 4.00 13.88
N PHE A 714 -11.84 4.20 13.50
CA PHE A 714 -12.98 3.81 14.33
C PHE A 714 -13.04 2.28 14.54
N ASN A 715 -12.88 1.51 13.46
CA ASN A 715 -12.88 0.06 13.53
C ASN A 715 -11.69 -0.49 14.32
N SER A 716 -10.47 0.00 14.08
CA SER A 716 -9.27 -0.49 14.78
C SER A 716 -9.24 -0.14 16.27
N LEU A 717 -9.79 1.00 16.69
CA LEU A 717 -9.74 1.44 18.09
C LEU A 717 -10.94 1.01 18.95
N ILE A 718 -12.08 0.67 18.34
CA ILE A 718 -13.32 0.36 19.07
C ILE A 718 -13.86 -1.03 18.72
N VAL A 719 -14.16 -1.28 17.44
CA VAL A 719 -14.82 -2.53 17.01
C VAL A 719 -13.88 -3.72 17.15
N PHE A 720 -12.64 -3.59 16.68
CA PHE A 720 -11.65 -4.65 16.68
C PHE A 720 -11.22 -5.13 18.09
N PRO A 721 -10.90 -4.26 19.07
CA PRO A 721 -10.63 -4.73 20.43
C PRO A 721 -11.83 -5.46 21.05
N VAL A 722 -13.06 -4.99 20.84
CA VAL A 722 -14.26 -5.70 21.30
C VAL A 722 -14.36 -7.08 20.66
N LEU A 723 -14.16 -7.18 19.34
CA LEU A 723 -14.16 -8.45 18.59
C LEU A 723 -13.08 -9.42 19.11
N LEU A 724 -11.85 -8.95 19.34
CA LEU A 724 -10.75 -9.73 19.93
C LEU A 724 -11.08 -10.20 21.36
N SER A 725 -11.80 -9.40 22.15
CA SER A 725 -12.20 -9.81 23.51
C SER A 725 -13.21 -10.98 23.52
N ILE A 726 -14.02 -11.13 22.47
CA ILE A 726 -15.04 -12.17 22.34
C ILE A 726 -14.48 -13.39 21.60
N ILE A 727 -13.92 -13.16 20.40
CA ILE A 727 -13.60 -14.18 19.38
C ILE A 727 -12.07 -14.41 19.27
N GLY A 728 -11.23 -13.58 19.91
CA GLY A 728 -9.77 -13.63 19.74
C GLY A 728 -9.10 -14.98 20.07
N PRO A 729 -7.95 -15.27 19.44
CA PRO A 729 -7.19 -16.50 19.68
C PRO A 729 -6.82 -16.71 21.16
N PRO A 730 -6.61 -17.95 21.60
CA PRO A 730 -6.03 -18.23 22.93
C PRO A 730 -4.67 -17.54 23.10
N GLY A 731 -4.21 -17.40 24.34
CA GLY A 731 -2.86 -16.94 24.62
C GLY A 731 -1.83 -17.99 24.22
N GLU A 732 -0.74 -17.58 23.59
CA GLU A 732 0.37 -18.48 23.24
C GLU A 732 1.10 -18.99 24.49
N VAL A 733 1.25 -18.11 25.49
CA VAL A 733 1.80 -18.43 26.81
C VAL A 733 0.69 -18.34 27.86
N ILE A 734 0.40 -19.46 28.52
CA ILE A 734 -0.56 -19.57 29.63
C ILE A 734 0.24 -19.95 30.88
N PRO A 735 0.38 -19.06 31.88
CA PRO A 735 1.12 -19.38 33.11
C PRO A 735 0.42 -20.46 33.93
N TYR A 736 1.17 -21.43 34.46
CA TYR A 736 0.63 -22.57 35.19
C TYR A 736 0.11 -22.19 36.59
N ASP A 737 0.82 -21.30 37.30
CA ASP A 737 0.47 -20.87 38.66
C ASP A 737 -0.78 -19.99 38.70
N ASN A 738 -0.95 -19.11 37.70
CA ASN A 738 -1.97 -18.08 37.72
C ASN A 738 -2.25 -17.56 36.28
N PRO A 739 -3.41 -17.85 35.67
CA PRO A 739 -3.64 -17.57 34.25
C PRO A 739 -3.66 -16.06 33.90
N GLU A 740 -3.72 -15.17 34.90
CA GLU A 740 -3.77 -13.72 34.71
C GLU A 740 -2.42 -13.00 34.90
N ARG A 741 -1.36 -13.66 35.37
CA ARG A 741 -0.04 -13.03 35.55
C ARG A 741 1.13 -13.99 35.44
N ILE A 742 2.28 -13.51 34.96
CA ILE A 742 3.56 -14.19 35.19
C ILE A 742 3.88 -14.08 36.69
N SER A 743 4.35 -15.18 37.29
CA SER A 743 4.89 -15.18 38.65
C SER A 743 6.04 -14.19 38.77
N THR A 744 5.97 -13.25 39.72
CA THR A 744 6.99 -12.21 39.89
C THR A 744 8.37 -12.84 40.07
N PRO A 745 9.41 -12.39 39.34
CA PRO A 745 10.76 -12.93 39.53
C PRO A 745 11.18 -12.76 40.99
N THR A 746 11.80 -13.80 41.54
CA THR A 746 12.32 -13.79 42.92
C THR A 746 13.18 -12.55 43.12
N PRO A 747 12.95 -11.72 44.16
CA PRO A 747 13.74 -10.50 44.35
C PRO A 747 15.23 -10.84 44.47
N GLU A 748 16.09 -9.95 43.95
CA GLU A 748 17.53 -10.14 44.05
C GLU A 748 17.92 -10.47 45.51
N PRO A 749 18.80 -11.46 45.73
CA PRO A 749 19.22 -11.82 47.07
C PRO A 749 19.86 -10.59 47.72
N SER A 750 19.27 -10.13 48.82
CA SER A 750 19.71 -8.93 49.52
C SER A 750 21.24 -8.97 49.72
N PRO A 751 21.98 -7.90 49.39
CA PRO A 751 23.43 -7.95 49.35
C PRO A 751 23.98 -8.46 50.68
N ILE A 752 24.85 -9.46 50.61
CA ILE A 752 25.42 -10.12 51.79
C ILE A 752 26.01 -9.04 52.69
N ARG A 753 25.33 -8.75 53.80
CA ARG A 753 25.87 -7.88 54.85
C ARG A 753 27.06 -8.61 55.46
N LEU A 754 28.25 -8.37 54.91
CA LEU A 754 29.51 -8.74 55.53
C LEU A 754 29.54 -8.07 56.90
N ARG A 755 29.21 -8.86 57.92
CA ARG A 755 29.13 -8.43 59.31
C ARG A 755 30.56 -8.23 59.79
N VAL A 756 31.13 -7.06 59.51
CA VAL A 756 32.45 -6.64 60.00
C VAL A 756 32.41 -6.74 61.52
N LYS A 757 32.95 -7.85 62.05
CA LYS A 757 33.13 -8.07 63.48
C LYS A 757 34.13 -7.03 63.97
N HIS A 758 33.62 -5.90 64.43
CA HIS A 758 34.42 -4.97 65.22
C HIS A 758 34.86 -5.72 66.48
N ALA A 759 36.13 -6.10 66.52
CA ALA A 759 36.74 -6.70 67.69
C ALA A 759 36.75 -5.66 68.81
N ARG A 760 35.78 -5.76 69.73
CA ARG A 760 35.83 -4.99 70.98
C ARG A 760 36.94 -5.60 71.85
N PRO A 761 37.85 -4.79 72.42
CA PRO A 761 38.84 -5.30 73.36
C PRO A 761 38.12 -5.84 74.61
N PHE A 762 38.36 -7.11 74.94
CA PHE A 762 37.78 -7.75 76.13
C PHE A 762 38.46 -7.23 77.39
N THR A 763 37.72 -6.50 78.24
CA THR A 763 38.03 -6.38 79.66
C THR A 763 37.41 -7.53 80.44
N ARG A 764 38.20 -8.11 81.35
CA ARG A 764 37.93 -9.40 82.01
C ARG A 764 37.04 -9.20 83.24
N ARG A 765 35.82 -9.76 83.24
CA ARG A 765 35.07 -10.09 84.46
C ARG A 765 34.47 -11.49 84.35
N ILE A 766 34.60 -12.25 85.45
CA ILE A 766 34.28 -13.68 85.56
C ILE A 766 33.08 -13.82 86.49
N TYR A 767 32.01 -14.48 86.05
CA TYR A 767 30.99 -15.13 86.89
C TYR A 767 30.40 -16.36 86.13
N PRO A 768 29.75 -17.32 86.81
CA PRO A 768 29.90 -18.75 86.46
C PRO A 768 28.92 -19.35 85.44
N ARG A 769 29.29 -20.53 84.93
CA ARG A 769 28.53 -21.40 84.00
C ARG A 769 27.35 -22.11 84.67
N VAL A 770 26.27 -22.31 83.90
CA VAL A 770 25.34 -23.45 84.00
C VAL A 770 25.06 -23.94 82.56
N PRO A 771 25.09 -25.26 82.26
CA PRO A 771 24.87 -25.77 80.91
C PRO A 771 23.42 -26.21 80.64
N SER A 772 23.01 -26.20 79.38
CA SER A 772 21.89 -27.01 78.85
C SER A 772 22.15 -27.35 77.37
N GLU A 773 21.51 -28.40 76.89
CA GLU A 773 22.15 -29.34 75.95
C GLU A 773 21.73 -29.22 74.48
N ILE A 774 22.45 -29.98 73.64
CA ILE A 774 22.21 -30.17 72.21
C ILE A 774 21.06 -31.16 72.02
N SER A 775 20.10 -30.85 71.16
CA SER A 775 19.06 -31.80 70.72
C SER A 775 19.02 -31.90 69.18
N LEU A 776 19.40 -33.07 68.68
CA LEU A 776 19.38 -33.50 67.28
C LEU A 776 18.43 -34.71 67.19
N SER A 777 17.43 -34.69 66.31
CA SER A 777 16.54 -35.82 65.88
C SER A 777 15.33 -35.24 65.13
N THR A 778 14.65 -35.89 64.18
CA THR A 778 14.81 -37.24 63.58
C THR A 778 14.36 -37.23 62.11
N ILE A 779 14.71 -38.28 61.35
CA ILE A 779 14.16 -38.64 60.03
C ILE A 779 13.14 -39.78 60.22
N THR A 780 12.04 -39.77 59.45
CA THR A 780 11.20 -40.93 59.04
C THR A 780 10.52 -40.54 57.71
N GLU A 781 10.96 -41.07 56.57
CA GLU A 781 10.52 -42.32 55.90
C GLU A 781 9.26 -42.18 55.00
N GLU A 782 9.27 -42.92 53.89
CA GLU A 782 8.42 -42.71 52.70
C GLU A 782 7.08 -43.47 52.71
N SER A 783 6.22 -43.15 51.72
CA SER A 783 5.51 -44.20 50.97
C SER A 783 5.38 -43.83 49.49
N THR A 784 5.44 -44.84 48.61
CA THR A 784 5.70 -44.70 47.17
C THR A 784 4.46 -44.97 46.28
N SER A 785 4.44 -44.44 45.04
CA SER A 785 4.39 -45.26 43.80
C SER A 785 3.94 -44.50 42.52
N ARG A 786 4.46 -44.98 41.36
CA ARG A 786 4.15 -44.61 39.94
C ARG A 786 4.69 -43.23 39.48
N HIS A 787 5.83 -43.09 38.77
CA HIS A 787 6.26 -43.63 37.45
C HIS A 787 5.28 -43.35 36.29
N SER A 788 5.66 -42.86 35.11
CA SER A 788 6.89 -42.22 34.53
C SER A 788 6.59 -41.90 33.03
N PRO A 789 7.48 -41.26 32.21
CA PRO A 789 8.70 -40.52 32.49
C PRO A 789 8.64 -39.03 32.09
N GLU A 790 9.48 -38.20 32.72
CA GLU A 790 9.72 -36.80 32.39
C GLU A 790 11.13 -36.67 31.76
N ILE A 791 11.26 -35.94 30.64
CA ILE A 791 12.56 -35.66 30.03
C ILE A 791 13.08 -34.34 30.58
N VAL A 792 13.90 -34.43 31.63
CA VAL A 792 14.59 -33.27 32.22
C VAL A 792 15.92 -33.07 31.47
N VAL A 793 16.03 -31.99 30.70
CA VAL A 793 17.31 -31.56 30.10
C VAL A 793 17.93 -30.49 30.98
N GLN A 794 18.95 -30.87 31.75
CA GLN A 794 19.87 -29.92 32.37
C GLN A 794 21.11 -29.75 31.48
N PRO A 795 21.59 -28.53 31.22
CA PRO A 795 22.89 -28.33 30.56
C PRO A 795 24.02 -28.59 31.56
N GLU A 796 24.72 -29.71 31.39
CA GLU A 796 25.93 -30.03 32.14
C GLU A 796 27.10 -29.17 31.64
N LEU A 797 27.58 -28.25 32.48
CA LEU A 797 28.79 -27.47 32.20
C LEU A 797 30.02 -28.24 32.69
N VAL A 798 30.56 -29.13 31.86
CA VAL A 798 31.84 -29.80 32.13
C VAL A 798 32.98 -28.79 31.99
N VAL A 799 33.60 -28.41 33.11
CA VAL A 799 34.84 -27.60 33.11
C VAL A 799 36.03 -28.54 33.28
N GLU A 800 36.67 -28.91 32.17
CA GLU A 800 37.94 -29.64 32.21
C GLU A 800 39.08 -28.73 32.67
N THR A 801 39.47 -28.82 33.94
CA THR A 801 40.70 -28.19 34.44
C THR A 801 41.89 -29.10 34.21
N THR A 802 42.62 -28.94 33.11
CA THR A 802 43.88 -29.64 32.87
C THR A 802 45.03 -29.00 33.65
N THR A 803 45.50 -29.70 34.69
CA THR A 803 46.71 -29.31 35.44
C THR A 803 47.97 -29.76 34.69
N VAL A 804 48.74 -28.82 34.13
CA VAL A 804 50.04 -29.12 33.51
C VAL A 804 51.17 -28.86 34.51
N THR A 805 51.88 -29.93 34.89
CA THR A 805 53.10 -29.86 35.70
C THR A 805 54.33 -29.60 34.83
N ASN A 806 55.14 -28.60 35.17
CA ASN A 806 56.40 -28.30 34.48
C ASN A 806 57.47 -29.38 34.71
N THR A 807 58.01 -29.94 33.64
CA THR A 807 59.35 -30.54 33.62
C THR A 807 60.10 -30.15 32.35
N THR A 808 61.28 -29.55 32.54
CA THR A 808 62.19 -29.08 31.48
C THR A 808 62.96 -30.20 30.79
N THR A 809 63.15 -30.13 29.47
CA THR A 809 64.47 -30.16 28.76
C THR A 809 64.32 -30.25 27.24
N GLY A 810 65.30 -29.72 26.47
CA GLY A 810 65.74 -30.36 25.22
C GLY A 810 65.24 -29.87 23.84
N ALA A 811 65.87 -28.81 23.33
CA ALA A 811 66.39 -28.65 21.96
C ALA A 811 65.56 -28.92 20.66
N SER A 812 65.58 -27.90 19.79
CA SER A 812 65.87 -27.91 18.33
C SER A 812 64.86 -28.38 17.24
N THR A 813 64.55 -27.42 16.35
CA THR A 813 64.56 -27.45 14.86
C THR A 813 63.41 -28.02 13.99
N VAL A 814 62.85 -27.10 13.16
CA VAL A 814 62.64 -27.17 11.68
C VAL A 814 61.36 -27.80 11.06
N ASN A 815 60.54 -26.91 10.46
CA ASN A 815 59.80 -26.90 9.17
C ASN A 815 58.91 -28.04 8.61
N THR A 816 57.96 -27.56 7.78
CA THR A 816 57.39 -28.12 6.52
C THR A 816 56.20 -29.11 6.53
N THR A 817 55.00 -28.53 6.34
CA THR A 817 54.00 -28.75 5.25
C THR A 817 53.50 -30.14 4.79
N THR A 818 52.22 -30.14 4.35
CA THR A 818 51.51 -31.08 3.42
C THR A 818 51.27 -32.52 3.92
N SER A 819 50.04 -33.06 3.95
CA SER A 819 49.07 -33.15 2.84
C SER A 819 47.70 -33.72 3.29
N THR A 820 46.63 -33.41 2.54
CA THR A 820 45.30 -34.08 2.56
C THR A 820 45.29 -35.29 1.59
N PRO A 821 44.34 -36.26 1.70
CA PRO A 821 43.00 -36.19 1.09
C PRO A 821 41.85 -36.52 2.09
N GLU A 822 40.58 -36.09 1.96
CA GLU A 822 39.54 -36.41 0.93
C GLU A 822 39.10 -37.91 0.93
N VAL A 823 37.81 -38.31 0.80
CA VAL A 823 36.57 -37.70 0.26
C VAL A 823 35.30 -38.25 1.01
N SER A 824 34.25 -37.44 1.28
CA SER A 824 32.79 -37.78 1.05
C SER A 824 31.77 -36.84 1.73
N LEU A 825 30.96 -36.15 0.92
CA LEU A 825 29.81 -35.33 1.33
C LEU A 825 28.56 -35.80 0.57
N ILE A 826 27.57 -36.39 1.27
CA ILE A 826 26.22 -36.65 0.72
C ILE A 826 25.15 -36.35 1.77
N TYR A 827 24.30 -35.36 1.46
CA TYR A 827 22.89 -35.19 1.85
C TYR A 827 22.29 -36.11 2.95
N ASN A 828 21.74 -35.53 4.02
CA ASN A 828 20.32 -35.14 4.07
C ASN A 828 19.82 -34.62 5.44
N LYS A 829 18.80 -33.75 5.39
CA LYS A 829 17.63 -33.65 6.29
C LYS A 829 17.77 -33.22 7.77
N LEU A 830 17.33 -31.97 8.01
CA LEU A 830 16.29 -31.61 9.00
C LEU A 830 15.12 -32.63 9.00
N PRO A 831 14.41 -32.89 10.12
CA PRO A 831 13.89 -31.88 11.07
C PRO A 831 14.21 -32.21 12.56
N PHE A 832 13.91 -31.38 13.55
CA PHE A 832 12.95 -30.27 13.67
C PHE A 832 13.59 -28.98 14.20
#